data_AF-A0A081NF34-F1
#
_entry.id   AF-A0A081NF34-F1
#
_cell.length_a   1.000
_cell.length_b   1.000
_cell.length_c   1.000
_cell.angle_alpha   90.00
_cell.angle_beta   90.00
_cell.angle_gamma   90.00
#
_symmetry.space_group_name_H-M   'P 1'
#
loop_
_entity.id
_entity.type
_entity.pdbx_description
1 polymer ?
#
loop_
_entity_poly.entity_id
_entity_poly.type
_entity_poly.pdbx_seq_one_letter_code
_entity_poly.pdbx_strand_id
1 'polypeptide(L)'
;MIPTLRNARKTPSVFFALFTALCITTSSVFAADQKLERPVEELEPSLQQAIASVNVVQLLSRNHYRKIALDQESGEKVFQRYLDRLDPNRSFFLQSDIDQFTPYKEKLDSSLKSGDLKPAFEIFNRYRIRAEQRARYMLALIKQGVEKQNLKKNEELIVDRKEQPWLANKKAQRDLWRKQFKDSVLTLKLNNKTNEEIADQLSRRNTNLLRRLHQSKSEDAFQTYINSFTGIFDPHTQYFSPQTAENFDINMSLSLEGIGAVLSSEDEYTKVVSVVPGGPAEKAGQLKPGDKIISVGQGRKGPLEDVVGMRLDDVVNLIRGKKKTLVRLEIISGSSKSSSTRIYEIVRDKVKLEEQDASSRILEFKQDGKNKRVGVIEIPTFYIDFKAAQSGDPNYKSTTRDVRKLLEKLKKENLDGLVIDLRGNGGGSLQEANELTGLFIDQGPTVLVRDSRGRTERQQDPDPTQVYGGPMAVVVDRLSASASEIFAGAMQDYGRALVIGGQTYGKGTVQSIQPLNHGQLKLTLAKFYRISGQSTQNQGVLPDIAFPSLYDGRDIGENKLPDALPWDTIEPIPYRKYSDMKPYLEPLDKKHRKRTDDDPDFVYLNEMKDYLARYENQEKVSLNEEKRKHEIQTMRSQRLTIENRLRKAKGEPLLNNLDELEEAEQEEASAEAKKKKKEADAFIKEAGMVLVDLIQLEKKQTASR
;
A
#
# COMPACT_ATOMS: atom_id res chain seq x y z
N MET A 1 87.79 5.14 -55.38
CA MET A 1 88.31 3.82 -54.96
C MET A 1 87.12 2.90 -54.69
N ILE A 2 86.93 1.90 -55.55
CA ILE A 2 86.22 0.62 -55.28
C ILE A 2 87.09 -0.11 -54.23
N PRO A 3 86.60 -0.92 -53.23
CA PRO A 3 85.63 -2.04 -53.34
C PRO A 3 84.65 -2.14 -52.12
N THR A 4 83.67 -3.04 -51.94
CA THR A 4 82.96 -4.11 -52.69
C THR A 4 81.81 -4.63 -51.81
N LEU A 5 80.64 -4.90 -52.42
CA LEU A 5 79.74 -6.09 -52.34
C LEU A 5 79.53 -6.81 -50.96
N ARG A 6 78.33 -7.22 -50.52
CA ARG A 6 77.20 -7.83 -51.25
C ARG A 6 75.97 -8.06 -50.34
N ASN A 7 74.79 -8.13 -50.99
CA ASN A 7 73.56 -8.88 -50.68
C ASN A 7 72.44 -8.29 -49.79
N ALA A 8 71.53 -7.56 -50.46
CA ALA A 8 70.13 -7.93 -50.74
C ALA A 8 69.22 -8.48 -49.61
N ARG A 9 68.18 -7.73 -49.24
CA ARG A 9 66.77 -7.85 -49.74
C ARG A 9 65.85 -6.87 -48.98
N LYS A 10 64.83 -6.38 -49.71
CA LYS A 10 63.85 -5.36 -49.30
C LYS A 10 62.95 -5.83 -48.14
N THR A 11 62.65 -4.93 -47.21
CA THR A 11 61.40 -4.91 -46.42
C THR A 11 60.83 -3.49 -46.41
N PRO A 12 59.54 -3.30 -46.73
CA PRO A 12 58.82 -2.08 -46.40
C PRO A 12 57.88 -2.31 -45.20
N SER A 13 57.38 -1.20 -44.65
CA SER A 13 56.09 -1.07 -43.96
C SER A 13 56.05 -1.28 -42.43
N VAL A 14 55.95 -0.14 -41.73
CA VAL A 14 54.86 0.23 -40.79
C VAL A 14 54.07 -0.96 -40.24
N PHE A 15 54.27 -1.31 -38.96
CA PHE A 15 53.24 -1.87 -38.06
C PHE A 15 53.81 -1.95 -36.63
N PHE A 16 53.51 -0.96 -35.78
CA PHE A 16 53.58 -1.15 -34.32
C PHE A 16 52.78 -0.05 -33.61
N ALA A 17 51.49 -0.31 -33.36
CA ALA A 17 50.69 0.33 -32.31
C ALA A 17 49.26 -0.22 -32.35
N LEU A 18 49.02 -1.40 -31.77
CA LEU A 18 47.68 -1.79 -31.34
C LEU A 18 47.81 -3.00 -30.42
N PHE A 19 47.59 -2.79 -29.12
CA PHE A 19 46.90 -3.69 -28.18
C PHE A 19 47.20 -3.20 -26.75
N THR A 20 46.39 -2.28 -26.23
CA THR A 20 46.21 -1.98 -24.80
C THR A 20 45.13 -0.91 -24.63
N ALA A 21 43.87 -1.27 -24.86
CA ALA A 21 42.72 -0.47 -24.43
C ALA A 21 41.41 -1.26 -24.60
N LEU A 22 41.21 -2.36 -23.85
CA LEU A 22 39.87 -2.93 -23.68
C LEU A 22 39.80 -3.88 -22.48
N CYS A 23 39.91 -3.35 -21.25
CA CYS A 23 39.64 -4.11 -20.03
C CYS A 23 39.38 -3.17 -18.83
N ILE A 24 38.39 -2.28 -18.92
CA ILE A 24 37.88 -1.56 -17.72
C ILE A 24 36.36 -1.37 -17.86
N THR A 25 35.59 -2.46 -17.84
CA THR A 25 34.14 -2.42 -17.55
C THR A 25 33.63 -3.68 -16.84
N THR A 26 34.48 -4.67 -16.53
CA THR A 26 34.06 -5.91 -15.86
C THR A 26 34.31 -5.91 -14.34
N SER A 27 35.04 -4.94 -13.80
CA SER A 27 35.51 -4.98 -12.40
C SER A 27 34.40 -4.76 -11.36
N SER A 28 33.36 -3.97 -11.68
CA SER A 28 32.32 -3.57 -10.72
C SER A 28 31.27 -4.66 -10.48
N VAL A 29 30.86 -5.40 -11.51
CA VAL A 29 29.93 -6.54 -11.36
C VAL A 29 30.56 -7.66 -10.51
N PHE A 30 31.85 -7.94 -10.73
CA PHE A 30 32.59 -8.92 -9.93
C PHE A 30 32.78 -8.47 -8.46
N ALA A 31 32.89 -7.16 -8.19
CA ALA A 31 33.05 -6.64 -6.83
C ALA A 31 31.74 -6.70 -6.01
N ALA A 32 30.58 -6.46 -6.65
CA ALA A 32 29.27 -6.59 -6.01
C ALA A 32 28.98 -8.05 -5.62
N ASP A 33 29.28 -9.01 -6.50
CA ASP A 33 29.11 -10.44 -6.21
C ASP A 33 30.12 -10.98 -5.19
N GLN A 34 31.37 -10.50 -5.18
CA GLN A 34 32.35 -10.85 -4.13
C GLN A 34 31.88 -10.44 -2.72
N LYS A 35 31.13 -9.34 -2.59
CA LYS A 35 30.58 -8.90 -1.30
C LYS A 35 29.50 -9.85 -0.78
N LEU A 36 28.82 -10.58 -1.68
CA LEU A 36 27.81 -11.59 -1.35
C LEU A 36 28.42 -12.95 -0.95
N GLU A 37 29.73 -13.16 -1.09
CA GLU A 37 30.39 -14.38 -0.61
C GLU A 37 30.74 -14.32 0.88
N ARG A 38 30.89 -13.10 1.42
CA ARG A 38 31.17 -12.89 2.84
C ARG A 38 29.88 -13.03 3.66
N PRO A 39 29.97 -13.33 4.97
CA PRO A 39 28.82 -13.23 5.87
C PRO A 39 28.29 -11.79 5.94
N VAL A 40 27.00 -11.64 6.25
CA VAL A 40 26.45 -10.31 6.54
C VAL A 40 27.19 -9.64 7.71
N GLU A 41 27.60 -8.38 7.53
CA GLU A 41 28.24 -7.59 8.57
C GLU A 41 27.25 -7.28 9.69
N GLU A 42 27.72 -7.33 10.94
CA GLU A 42 26.91 -6.98 12.11
C GLU A 42 26.57 -5.49 12.10
N LEU A 43 25.29 -5.19 12.35
CA LEU A 43 24.84 -3.81 12.51
C LEU A 43 24.97 -3.40 13.97
N GLU A 44 25.32 -2.14 14.18
CA GLU A 44 25.37 -1.49 15.49
C GLU A 44 24.44 -0.27 15.55
N PRO A 45 23.85 0.02 16.73
CA PRO A 45 23.05 1.22 16.92
C PRO A 45 23.91 2.48 16.93
N SER A 46 23.36 3.58 16.45
CA SER A 46 23.99 4.90 16.59
C SER A 46 23.57 5.58 17.90
N LEU A 47 24.38 6.56 18.36
CA LEU A 47 24.02 7.38 19.52
C LEU A 47 22.69 8.15 19.30
N GLN A 48 22.44 8.60 18.07
CA GLN A 48 21.20 9.31 17.74
C GLN A 48 19.97 8.40 17.87
N GLN A 49 20.09 7.13 17.51
CA GLN A 49 19.03 6.13 17.69
C GLN A 49 18.79 5.82 19.17
N ALA A 50 19.85 5.71 19.98
CA ALA A 50 19.70 5.54 21.43
C ALA A 50 18.91 6.71 22.06
N ILE A 51 19.26 7.95 21.70
CA ILE A 51 18.53 9.15 22.16
C ILE A 51 17.08 9.14 21.65
N ALA A 52 16.86 8.78 20.38
CA ALA A 52 15.52 8.71 19.81
C ALA A 52 14.64 7.66 20.52
N SER A 53 15.20 6.51 20.89
CA SER A 53 14.52 5.48 21.69
C SER A 53 13.98 6.05 23.00
N VAL A 54 14.84 6.74 23.76
CA VAL A 54 14.45 7.37 25.04
C VAL A 54 13.34 8.41 24.83
N ASN A 55 13.45 9.23 23.79
CA ASN A 55 12.44 10.23 23.46
C ASN A 55 11.09 9.60 23.09
N VAL A 56 11.11 8.50 22.34
CA VAL A 56 9.89 7.74 22.00
C VAL A 56 9.22 7.21 23.27
N VAL A 57 9.97 6.60 24.20
CA VAL A 57 9.44 6.13 25.50
C VAL A 57 8.80 7.28 26.30
N GLN A 58 9.46 8.45 26.36
CA GLN A 58 8.93 9.61 27.08
C GLN A 58 7.66 10.18 26.44
N LEU A 59 7.61 10.29 25.12
CA LEU A 59 6.43 10.78 24.41
C LEU A 59 5.25 9.83 24.55
N LEU A 60 5.48 8.52 24.42
CA LEU A 60 4.41 7.53 24.54
C LEU A 60 3.84 7.50 25.96
N SER A 61 4.69 7.42 26.98
CA SER A 61 4.23 7.38 28.38
C SER A 61 3.41 8.60 28.78
N ARG A 62 3.80 9.80 28.30
CA ARG A 62 3.12 11.06 28.66
C ARG A 62 1.89 11.32 27.82
N ASN A 63 1.99 11.16 26.50
CA ASN A 63 1.06 11.76 25.56
C ASN A 63 0.15 10.76 24.84
N HIS A 64 0.50 9.47 24.78
CA HIS A 64 -0.32 8.48 24.09
C HIS A 64 -1.72 8.38 24.70
N TYR A 65 -2.74 8.16 23.86
CA TYR A 65 -4.13 7.99 24.28
C TYR A 65 -4.30 6.87 25.30
N ARG A 66 -3.88 5.66 24.93
CA ARG A 66 -3.77 4.50 25.83
C ARG A 66 -2.55 4.65 26.73
N LYS A 67 -2.75 4.57 28.05
CA LYS A 67 -1.65 4.57 29.04
C LYS A 67 -1.21 3.14 29.31
N ILE A 68 -0.01 2.79 28.85
CA ILE A 68 0.64 1.50 29.12
C ILE A 68 1.91 1.80 29.92
N ALA A 69 2.06 1.14 31.07
CA ALA A 69 3.30 1.19 31.84
C ALA A 69 4.35 0.35 31.11
N LEU A 70 5.57 0.89 30.99
CA LEU A 70 6.70 0.12 30.49
C LEU A 70 7.29 -0.67 31.67
N ASP A 71 6.75 -1.87 31.89
CA ASP A 71 7.16 -2.85 32.90
C ASP A 71 7.55 -4.17 32.25
N GLN A 72 7.83 -5.20 33.08
CA GLN A 72 8.21 -6.52 32.59
C GLN A 72 7.16 -7.10 31.63
N GLU A 73 5.86 -7.06 31.95
CA GLU A 73 4.79 -7.64 31.12
C GLU A 73 4.75 -6.97 29.73
N SER A 74 4.80 -5.64 29.70
CA SER A 74 4.86 -4.91 28.43
C SER A 74 6.15 -5.22 27.66
N GLY A 75 7.29 -5.35 28.35
CA GLY A 75 8.57 -5.76 27.77
C GLY A 75 8.50 -7.13 27.10
N GLU A 76 7.83 -8.11 27.71
CA GLU A 76 7.60 -9.43 27.12
C GLU A 76 6.75 -9.33 25.83
N LYS A 77 5.72 -8.48 25.83
CA LYS A 77 4.88 -8.24 24.64
C LYS A 77 5.67 -7.60 23.50
N VAL A 78 6.54 -6.63 23.80
CA VAL A 78 7.43 -6.02 22.80
C VAL A 78 8.38 -7.08 22.23
N PHE A 79 8.97 -7.91 23.10
CA PHE A 79 9.87 -8.98 22.70
C PHE A 79 9.20 -9.95 21.74
N GLN A 80 8.00 -10.46 22.09
CA GLN A 80 7.25 -11.38 21.23
C GLN A 80 6.88 -10.71 19.89
N ARG A 81 6.37 -9.48 19.93
CA ARG A 81 6.02 -8.71 18.71
C ARG A 81 7.24 -8.48 17.81
N TYR A 82 8.43 -8.26 18.41
CA TYR A 82 9.66 -8.08 17.65
C TYR A 82 10.07 -9.38 16.95
N LEU A 83 9.99 -10.52 17.63
CA LEU A 83 10.24 -11.82 17.01
C LEU A 83 9.24 -12.12 15.89
N ASP A 84 7.95 -11.87 16.12
CA ASP A 84 6.90 -12.09 15.12
C ASP A 84 7.07 -11.17 13.89
N ARG A 85 7.61 -9.96 14.08
CA ARG A 85 7.91 -9.03 12.97
C ARG A 85 9.12 -9.47 12.15
N LEU A 86 10.13 -10.07 12.79
CA LEU A 86 11.33 -10.58 12.11
C LEU A 86 11.07 -11.91 11.43
N ASP A 87 10.35 -12.82 12.08
CA ASP A 87 10.09 -14.18 11.59
C ASP A 87 8.62 -14.58 11.77
N PRO A 88 7.68 -13.96 11.03
CA PRO A 88 6.24 -14.17 11.20
C PRO A 88 5.79 -15.61 10.95
N ASN A 89 6.55 -16.37 10.16
CA ASN A 89 6.27 -17.78 9.84
C ASN A 89 7.16 -18.76 10.61
N ARG A 90 7.90 -18.29 11.62
CA ARG A 90 8.78 -19.08 12.49
C ARG A 90 9.63 -20.07 11.69
N SER A 91 10.25 -19.54 10.65
CA SER A 91 10.96 -20.25 9.59
C SER A 91 12.47 -20.03 9.64
N PHE A 92 12.95 -19.04 10.39
CA PHE A 92 14.35 -18.64 10.48
C PHE A 92 14.95 -18.92 11.85
N PHE A 93 14.30 -18.53 12.94
CA PHE A 93 14.84 -18.75 14.28
C PHE A 93 14.74 -20.22 14.69
N LEU A 94 15.78 -20.69 15.40
CA LEU A 94 15.73 -21.95 16.13
C LEU A 94 15.27 -21.71 17.56
N GLN A 95 14.72 -22.74 18.21
CA GLN A 95 14.41 -22.70 19.64
C GLN A 95 15.64 -22.27 20.45
N SER A 96 16.83 -22.78 20.11
CA SER A 96 18.08 -22.37 20.76
C SER A 96 18.45 -20.90 20.58
N ASP A 97 18.01 -20.26 19.50
CA ASP A 97 18.19 -18.81 19.34
C ASP A 97 17.25 -18.07 20.30
N ILE A 98 15.98 -18.51 20.38
CA ILE A 98 15.00 -17.94 21.31
C ILE A 98 15.44 -18.09 22.76
N ASP A 99 15.95 -19.27 23.13
CA ASP A 99 16.47 -19.55 24.47
C ASP A 99 17.61 -18.60 24.83
N GLN A 100 18.52 -18.29 23.88
CA GLN A 100 19.61 -17.32 24.05
C GLN A 100 19.11 -15.89 24.25
N PHE A 101 17.94 -15.55 23.73
CA PHE A 101 17.34 -14.22 23.88
C PHE A 101 16.52 -14.08 25.18
N THR A 102 16.27 -15.17 25.91
CA THR A 102 15.50 -15.15 27.17
C THR A 102 16.00 -14.11 28.17
N PRO A 103 17.32 -13.93 28.41
CA PRO A 103 17.80 -12.88 29.31
C PRO A 103 17.46 -11.46 28.85
N TYR A 104 17.24 -11.23 27.55
CA TYR A 104 16.82 -9.94 26.99
C TYR A 104 15.35 -9.69 27.20
N LYS A 105 14.52 -10.74 27.18
CA LYS A 105 13.09 -10.67 27.48
C LYS A 105 12.84 -10.01 28.84
N GLU A 106 13.63 -10.39 29.86
CA GLU A 106 13.49 -9.89 31.23
C GLU A 106 13.98 -8.46 31.43
N LYS A 107 14.77 -7.92 30.50
CA LYS A 107 15.41 -6.59 30.63
C LYS A 107 14.92 -5.58 29.61
N LEU A 108 14.04 -5.98 28.69
CA LEU A 108 13.69 -5.18 27.53
C LEU A 108 13.07 -3.81 27.90
N ASP A 109 12.29 -3.78 28.97
CA ASP A 109 11.69 -2.55 29.50
C ASP A 109 12.78 -1.57 29.98
N SER A 110 13.78 -2.07 30.70
CA SER A 110 14.90 -1.28 31.19
C SER A 110 15.80 -0.78 30.04
N SER A 111 16.07 -1.65 29.06
CA SER A 111 16.84 -1.32 27.86
C SER A 111 16.18 -0.21 27.03
N LEU A 112 14.85 -0.27 26.84
CA LEU A 112 14.09 0.79 26.17
C LEU A 112 14.18 2.13 26.93
N LYS A 113 14.04 2.11 28.27
CA LYS A 113 14.12 3.31 29.11
C LYS A 113 15.51 3.94 29.10
N SER A 114 16.57 3.13 29.08
CA SER A 114 17.96 3.61 29.07
C SER A 114 18.51 3.91 27.67
N GLY A 115 17.79 3.51 26.61
CA GLY A 115 18.27 3.60 25.23
C GLY A 115 19.36 2.56 24.91
N ASP A 116 19.46 1.48 25.68
CA ASP A 116 20.35 0.36 25.35
C ASP A 116 19.71 -0.50 24.25
N LEU A 117 20.19 -0.29 23.01
CA LEU A 117 19.68 -0.97 21.83
C LEU A 117 20.42 -2.27 21.51
N LYS A 118 21.42 -2.66 22.30
CA LYS A 118 22.25 -3.83 22.01
C LYS A 118 21.42 -5.13 21.90
N PRO A 119 20.48 -5.44 22.81
CA PRO A 119 19.66 -6.65 22.70
C PRO A 119 18.86 -6.72 21.39
N ALA A 120 18.29 -5.59 20.96
CA ALA A 120 17.53 -5.51 19.72
C ALA A 120 18.40 -5.81 18.50
N PHE A 121 19.57 -5.19 18.44
CA PHE A 121 20.50 -5.37 17.32
C PHE A 121 21.10 -6.78 17.26
N GLU A 122 21.38 -7.41 18.40
CA GLU A 122 21.82 -8.81 18.43
C GLU A 122 20.75 -9.77 17.89
N ILE A 123 19.48 -9.60 18.27
CA ILE A 123 18.36 -10.39 17.73
C ILE A 123 18.21 -10.16 16.22
N PHE A 124 18.28 -8.90 15.78
CA PHE A 124 18.20 -8.55 14.36
C PHE A 124 19.34 -9.15 13.52
N ASN A 125 20.56 -9.08 14.03
CA ASN A 125 21.74 -9.67 13.38
C ASN A 125 21.61 -11.20 13.33
N ARG A 126 21.11 -11.84 14.39
CA ARG A 126 20.82 -13.29 14.36
C ARG A 126 19.78 -13.64 13.30
N TYR A 127 18.70 -12.86 13.18
CA TYR A 127 17.72 -13.03 12.10
C TYR A 127 18.38 -12.94 10.72
N ARG A 128 19.20 -11.90 10.48
CA ARG A 128 19.89 -11.70 9.20
C ARG A 128 20.79 -12.89 8.85
N ILE A 129 21.55 -13.39 9.82
CA ILE A 129 22.38 -14.59 9.66
C ILE A 129 21.54 -15.82 9.29
N ARG A 130 20.38 -16.04 9.94
CA ARG A 130 19.47 -17.15 9.61
C ARG A 130 18.84 -17.00 8.23
N ALA A 131 18.43 -15.79 7.86
CA ALA A 131 17.88 -15.49 6.55
C ALA A 131 18.91 -15.67 5.42
N GLU A 132 20.17 -15.29 5.68
CA GLU A 132 21.30 -15.52 4.76
C GLU A 132 21.54 -17.01 4.56
N GLN A 133 21.60 -17.78 5.66
CA GLN A 133 21.72 -19.25 5.63
C GLN A 133 20.61 -19.90 4.81
N ARG A 134 19.36 -19.42 4.96
CA ARG A 134 18.22 -19.87 4.17
C ARG A 134 18.44 -19.59 2.68
N ALA A 135 18.78 -18.37 2.31
CA ALA A 135 18.98 -17.99 0.90
C ALA A 135 20.11 -18.80 0.25
N ARG A 136 21.24 -18.99 0.94
CA ARG A 136 22.35 -19.84 0.48
C ARG A 136 21.94 -21.31 0.36
N TYR A 137 21.14 -21.83 1.29
CA TYR A 137 20.62 -23.18 1.22
C TYR A 137 19.70 -23.37 -0.01
N MET A 138 18.83 -22.40 -0.30
CA MET A 138 17.99 -22.43 -1.50
C MET A 138 18.85 -22.41 -2.78
N LEU A 139 19.86 -21.54 -2.87
CA LEU A 139 20.78 -21.49 -4.01
C LEU A 139 21.53 -22.82 -4.21
N ALA A 140 21.95 -23.47 -3.11
CA ALA A 140 22.57 -24.77 -3.18
C ALA A 140 21.63 -25.86 -3.70
N LEU A 141 20.35 -25.86 -3.28
CA LEU A 141 19.34 -26.78 -3.82
C LEU A 141 19.07 -26.54 -5.31
N ILE A 142 19.03 -25.29 -5.75
CA ILE A 142 18.86 -24.94 -7.16
C ILE A 142 20.04 -25.45 -7.99
N LYS A 143 21.28 -25.23 -7.52
CA LYS A 143 22.50 -25.74 -8.17
C LYS A 143 22.53 -27.27 -8.27
N GLN A 144 21.89 -27.96 -7.32
CA GLN A 144 21.78 -29.43 -7.38
C GLN A 144 20.80 -29.91 -8.46
N GLY A 145 19.88 -29.07 -8.92
CA GLY A 145 18.84 -29.39 -9.91
C GLY A 145 17.43 -29.37 -9.30
N VAL A 146 16.54 -28.56 -9.88
CA VAL A 146 15.14 -28.42 -9.43
C VAL A 146 14.32 -29.69 -9.72
N GLU A 147 14.69 -30.43 -10.76
CA GLU A 147 14.09 -31.69 -11.20
C GLU A 147 14.34 -32.84 -10.21
N LYS A 148 15.32 -32.70 -9.31
CA LYS A 148 15.60 -33.71 -8.26
C LYS A 148 14.58 -33.70 -7.13
N GLN A 149 13.67 -32.72 -7.09
CA GLN A 149 12.60 -32.69 -6.10
C GLN A 149 11.58 -33.80 -6.37
N ASN A 150 11.35 -34.68 -5.38
CA ASN A 150 10.33 -35.72 -5.51
C ASN A 150 8.91 -35.14 -5.34
N LEU A 151 8.30 -34.73 -6.46
CA LEU A 151 6.95 -34.16 -6.50
C LEU A 151 5.82 -35.21 -6.42
N LYS A 152 6.14 -36.51 -6.38
CA LYS A 152 5.16 -37.59 -6.21
C LYS A 152 4.93 -37.95 -4.74
N LYS A 153 5.84 -37.55 -3.85
CA LYS A 153 5.72 -37.83 -2.42
C LYS A 153 4.54 -37.05 -1.80
N ASN A 154 3.66 -37.77 -1.11
CA ASN A 154 2.57 -37.19 -0.32
C ASN A 154 3.15 -36.47 0.91
N GLU A 155 3.32 -35.16 0.79
CA GLU A 155 3.74 -34.27 1.86
C GLU A 155 2.85 -33.04 1.83
N GLU A 156 2.71 -32.37 2.98
CA GLU A 156 1.94 -31.14 3.11
C GLU A 156 2.84 -30.05 3.68
N LEU A 157 2.52 -28.80 3.34
CA LEU A 157 3.11 -27.60 3.91
C LEU A 157 2.02 -26.80 4.60
N ILE A 158 2.25 -26.45 5.87
CA ILE A 158 1.40 -25.49 6.60
C ILE A 158 1.69 -24.11 6.02
N VAL A 159 0.64 -23.41 5.56
CA VAL A 159 0.73 -22.11 4.88
C VAL A 159 1.03 -21.00 5.89
N ASP A 160 0.18 -20.86 6.90
CA ASP A 160 0.37 -19.91 8.00
C ASP A 160 1.01 -20.61 9.20
N ARG A 161 2.24 -20.20 9.53
CA ARG A 161 3.04 -20.78 10.61
C ARG A 161 3.16 -19.87 11.82
N LYS A 162 2.39 -18.78 11.90
CA LYS A 162 2.45 -17.80 12.98
C LYS A 162 2.34 -18.42 14.37
N GLU A 163 1.47 -19.42 14.53
CA GLU A 163 1.22 -20.09 15.82
C GLU A 163 2.02 -21.40 16.01
N GLN A 164 2.86 -21.78 15.05
CA GLN A 164 3.64 -23.03 15.13
C GLN A 164 4.79 -22.90 16.14
N PRO A 165 5.24 -23.97 16.81
CA PRO A 165 6.42 -23.89 17.67
C PRO A 165 7.67 -23.48 16.87
N TRP A 166 8.60 -22.79 17.54
CA TRP A 166 9.91 -22.49 16.95
C TRP A 166 10.64 -23.77 16.54
N LEU A 167 11.51 -23.66 15.54
CA LEU A 167 12.17 -24.84 14.97
C LEU A 167 13.16 -25.43 15.97
N ALA A 168 12.91 -26.66 16.43
CA ALA A 168 13.70 -27.30 17.47
C ALA A 168 15.20 -27.39 17.17
N ASN A 169 15.57 -27.57 15.89
CA ASN A 169 16.97 -27.72 15.47
C ASN A 169 17.14 -27.49 13.96
N LYS A 170 18.40 -27.47 13.52
CA LYS A 170 18.79 -27.29 12.11
C LYS A 170 18.19 -28.35 11.18
N LYS A 171 17.89 -29.57 11.66
CA LYS A 171 17.26 -30.62 10.83
C LYS A 171 15.80 -30.27 10.54
N ALA A 172 15.03 -29.86 11.56
CA ALA A 172 13.66 -29.39 11.39
C ALA A 172 13.59 -28.15 10.48
N GLN A 173 14.52 -27.21 10.66
CA GLN A 173 14.64 -26.02 9.83
C GLN A 173 14.91 -26.36 8.35
N ARG A 174 15.90 -27.22 8.08
CA ARG A 174 16.21 -27.64 6.70
C ARG A 174 15.05 -28.42 6.06
N ASP A 175 14.30 -29.23 6.81
CA ASP A 175 13.12 -29.90 6.27
C ASP A 175 12.01 -28.91 5.89
N LEU A 176 11.76 -27.90 6.73
CA LEU A 176 10.82 -26.83 6.40
C LEU A 176 11.26 -26.07 5.14
N TRP A 177 12.53 -25.65 5.06
CA TRP A 177 13.05 -24.95 3.89
C TRP A 177 13.00 -25.82 2.63
N ARG A 178 13.29 -27.12 2.73
CA ARG A 178 13.13 -28.07 1.62
C ARG A 178 11.66 -28.13 1.16
N LYS A 179 10.70 -28.18 2.08
CA LYS A 179 9.27 -28.19 1.74
C LYS A 179 8.83 -26.89 1.07
N GLN A 180 9.27 -25.74 1.57
CA GLN A 180 9.04 -24.43 0.94
C GLN A 180 9.70 -24.32 -0.45
N PHE A 181 10.89 -24.88 -0.61
CA PHE A 181 11.55 -24.97 -1.91
C PHE A 181 10.76 -25.83 -2.89
N LYS A 182 10.33 -27.02 -2.45
CA LYS A 182 9.49 -27.93 -3.21
C LYS A 182 8.16 -27.28 -3.61
N ASP A 183 7.52 -26.55 -2.71
CA ASP A 183 6.31 -25.78 -2.99
C ASP A 183 6.55 -24.68 -4.03
N SER A 184 7.68 -23.95 -3.94
CA SER A 184 8.06 -22.94 -4.94
C SER A 184 8.31 -23.56 -6.32
N VAL A 185 9.01 -24.69 -6.39
CA VAL A 185 9.24 -25.43 -7.64
C VAL A 185 7.93 -25.94 -8.22
N LEU A 186 7.08 -26.55 -7.38
CA LEU A 186 5.80 -27.10 -7.81
C LEU A 186 4.88 -25.99 -8.34
N THR A 187 4.78 -24.87 -7.64
CA THR A 187 3.96 -23.71 -8.07
C THR A 187 4.41 -23.20 -9.44
N LEU A 188 5.72 -23.01 -9.66
CA LEU A 188 6.22 -22.52 -10.95
C LEU A 188 6.06 -23.56 -12.06
N LYS A 189 6.23 -24.85 -11.75
CA LYS A 189 6.00 -25.94 -12.72
C LYS A 189 4.53 -26.02 -13.14
N LEU A 190 3.60 -25.85 -12.21
CA LEU A 190 2.15 -25.82 -12.49
C LEU A 190 1.74 -24.58 -13.29
N ASN A 191 2.54 -23.51 -13.26
CA ASN A 191 2.43 -22.35 -14.14
C ASN A 191 3.24 -22.52 -15.44
N ASN A 192 3.43 -23.76 -15.89
CA ASN A 192 4.05 -24.13 -17.17
C ASN A 192 5.50 -23.65 -17.38
N LYS A 193 6.24 -23.33 -16.31
CA LYS A 193 7.66 -22.97 -16.44
C LYS A 193 8.53 -24.21 -16.61
N THR A 194 9.53 -24.11 -17.47
CA THR A 194 10.59 -25.12 -17.64
C THR A 194 11.50 -25.16 -16.42
N ASN A 195 12.21 -26.28 -16.21
CA ASN A 195 13.15 -26.41 -15.09
C ASN A 195 14.24 -25.32 -15.10
N GLU A 196 14.68 -24.89 -16.30
CA GLU A 196 15.66 -23.82 -16.47
C GLU A 196 15.11 -22.46 -16.02
N GLU A 197 13.90 -22.10 -16.45
CA GLU A 197 13.22 -20.87 -16.01
C GLU A 197 12.92 -20.88 -14.51
N ILE A 198 12.55 -22.03 -13.95
CA ILE A 198 12.34 -22.20 -12.51
C ILE A 198 13.65 -21.95 -11.77
N ALA A 199 14.74 -22.59 -12.21
CA ALA A 199 16.06 -22.44 -11.58
C ALA A 199 16.54 -20.99 -11.64
N ASP A 200 16.40 -20.33 -12.79
CA ASP A 200 16.77 -18.94 -12.99
C ASP A 200 15.95 -18.00 -12.08
N GLN A 201 14.61 -18.08 -12.13
CA GLN A 201 13.74 -17.21 -11.32
C GLN A 201 13.98 -17.40 -9.82
N LEU A 202 14.12 -18.65 -9.36
CA LEU A 202 14.39 -18.92 -7.95
C LEU A 202 15.80 -18.46 -7.57
N SER A 203 16.79 -18.54 -8.46
CA SER A 203 18.14 -18.02 -8.22
C SER A 203 18.09 -16.50 -8.04
N ARG A 204 17.50 -15.77 -8.99
CA ARG A 204 17.33 -14.31 -8.88
C ARG A 204 16.62 -13.90 -7.59
N ARG A 205 15.52 -14.58 -7.23
CA ARG A 205 14.77 -14.31 -5.98
C ARG A 205 15.66 -14.43 -4.73
N ASN A 206 16.47 -15.48 -4.65
CA ASN A 206 17.33 -15.71 -3.48
C ASN A 206 18.59 -14.83 -3.48
N THR A 207 19.16 -14.54 -4.65
CA THR A 207 20.26 -13.56 -4.78
C THR A 207 19.81 -12.16 -4.40
N ASN A 208 18.62 -11.73 -4.84
CA ASN A 208 18.04 -10.45 -4.45
C ASN A 208 17.77 -10.38 -2.93
N LEU A 209 17.35 -11.50 -2.31
CA LEU A 209 17.24 -11.57 -0.85
C LEU A 209 18.60 -11.41 -0.17
N LEU A 210 19.65 -12.10 -0.63
CA LEU A 210 21.02 -11.92 -0.11
C LEU A 210 21.48 -10.47 -0.25
N ARG A 211 21.31 -9.86 -1.42
CA ARG A 211 21.66 -8.46 -1.67
C ARG A 211 20.99 -7.52 -0.67
N ARG A 212 19.67 -7.67 -0.44
CA ARG A 212 18.95 -6.88 0.57
C ARG A 212 19.47 -7.07 1.99
N LEU A 213 19.87 -8.29 2.38
CA LEU A 213 20.43 -8.56 3.71
C LEU A 213 21.80 -7.89 3.90
N HIS A 214 22.64 -7.89 2.86
CA HIS A 214 23.94 -7.21 2.85
C HIS A 214 23.84 -5.69 2.79
N GLN A 215 22.74 -5.17 2.26
CA GLN A 215 22.46 -3.73 2.19
C GLN A 215 21.58 -3.22 3.33
N SER A 216 21.20 -4.09 4.27
CA SER A 216 20.47 -3.68 5.46
C SER A 216 21.31 -2.67 6.24
N LYS A 217 20.67 -1.59 6.72
CA LYS A 217 21.30 -0.51 7.47
C LYS A 217 20.86 -0.58 8.93
N SER A 218 21.62 0.09 9.80
CA SER A 218 21.29 0.23 11.23
C SER A 218 19.86 0.79 11.43
N GLU A 219 19.41 1.69 10.55
CA GLU A 219 18.06 2.25 10.59
C GLU A 219 16.96 1.20 10.37
N ASP A 220 17.19 0.17 9.56
CA ASP A 220 16.20 -0.90 9.33
C ASP A 220 15.97 -1.69 10.64
N ALA A 221 17.06 -1.99 11.38
CA ALA A 221 17.01 -2.67 12.67
C ALA A 221 16.29 -1.82 13.73
N PHE A 222 16.69 -0.55 13.83
CA PHE A 222 16.11 0.40 14.78
C PHE A 222 14.62 0.63 14.52
N GLN A 223 14.23 0.94 13.29
CA GLN A 223 12.83 1.16 12.92
C GLN A 223 11.97 -0.08 13.19
N THR A 224 12.47 -1.29 12.90
CA THR A 224 11.73 -2.54 13.16
C THR A 224 11.53 -2.75 14.66
N TYR A 225 12.55 -2.49 15.47
CA TYR A 225 12.50 -2.64 16.91
C TYR A 225 11.56 -1.62 17.57
N ILE A 226 11.75 -0.33 17.30
CA ILE A 226 10.92 0.72 17.88
C ILE A 226 9.46 0.57 17.45
N ASN A 227 9.17 0.15 16.22
CA ASN A 227 7.79 -0.13 15.80
C ASN A 227 7.18 -1.39 16.46
N SER A 228 8.01 -2.30 16.95
CA SER A 228 7.52 -3.42 17.78
C SER A 228 7.15 -2.93 19.18
N PHE A 229 7.85 -1.91 19.69
CA PHE A 229 7.47 -1.21 20.91
C PHE A 229 6.21 -0.35 20.72
N THR A 230 6.18 0.53 19.73
CA THR A 230 5.03 1.42 19.52
C THR A 230 3.74 0.65 19.23
N GLY A 231 3.84 -0.48 18.53
CA GLY A 231 2.70 -1.32 18.17
C GLY A 231 1.97 -1.97 19.34
N ILE A 232 2.52 -2.01 20.56
CA ILE A 232 1.78 -2.49 21.75
C ILE A 232 0.71 -1.49 22.20
N PHE A 233 0.89 -0.21 21.84
CA PHE A 233 -0.04 0.83 22.24
C PHE A 233 -1.30 0.80 21.38
N ASP A 234 -1.12 0.79 20.06
CA ASP A 234 -2.15 0.61 19.03
C ASP A 234 -1.46 0.39 17.66
N PRO A 235 -2.19 -0.02 16.60
CA PRO A 235 -1.59 -0.32 15.29
C PRO A 235 -1.19 0.92 14.45
N HIS A 236 -1.57 2.13 14.87
CA HIS A 236 -1.37 3.38 14.13
C HIS A 236 -0.25 4.26 14.68
N THR A 237 0.25 3.93 15.87
CA THR A 237 1.40 4.58 16.49
C THR A 237 2.70 3.95 15.98
N GLN A 238 3.52 4.75 15.29
CA GLN A 238 4.68 4.26 14.53
C GLN A 238 5.83 5.28 14.56
N TYR A 239 7.05 4.77 14.70
CA TYR A 239 8.25 5.51 14.38
C TYR A 239 8.50 5.51 12.87
N PHE A 240 8.74 6.71 12.35
CA PHE A 240 9.18 6.96 10.98
C PHE A 240 10.64 7.35 10.99
N SER A 241 11.49 6.58 10.30
CA SER A 241 12.81 7.06 9.92
C SER A 241 12.69 8.35 9.09
N PRO A 242 13.77 9.16 8.99
CA PRO A 242 13.74 10.40 8.20
C PRO A 242 13.18 10.23 6.78
N GLN A 243 13.52 9.11 6.12
CA GLN A 243 13.01 8.80 4.79
C GLN A 243 11.53 8.40 4.78
N THR A 244 11.09 7.62 5.77
CA THR A 244 9.67 7.24 5.90
C THR A 244 8.80 8.47 6.17
N ALA A 245 9.31 9.41 6.99
CA ALA A 245 8.66 10.70 7.26
C ALA A 245 8.51 11.54 5.98
N GLU A 246 9.56 11.65 5.14
CA GLU A 246 9.48 12.36 3.87
C GLU A 246 8.44 11.73 2.91
N ASN A 247 8.42 10.40 2.81
CA ASN A 247 7.43 9.70 1.99
C ASN A 247 5.99 9.91 2.50
N PHE A 248 5.79 9.97 3.82
CA PHE A 248 4.50 10.29 4.42
C PHE A 248 4.04 11.72 4.07
N ASP A 249 4.93 12.70 4.17
CA ASP A 249 4.66 14.10 3.79
C ASP A 249 4.25 14.23 2.30
N ILE A 250 4.93 13.50 1.41
CA ILE A 250 4.63 13.49 -0.03
C ILE A 250 3.21 12.96 -0.27
N ASN A 251 2.84 11.85 0.36
CA ASN A 251 1.52 11.25 0.21
C ASN A 251 0.40 12.16 0.74
N MET A 252 0.66 12.92 1.81
CA MET A 252 -0.35 13.82 2.38
C MET A 252 -0.57 15.07 1.52
N SER A 253 0.51 15.62 0.95
CA SER A 253 0.46 16.84 0.14
C SER A 253 0.12 16.62 -1.34
N LEU A 254 0.06 15.35 -1.78
CA LEU A 254 -0.03 14.95 -3.19
C LEU A 254 1.00 15.65 -4.09
N SER A 255 2.16 15.95 -3.50
CA SER A 255 3.21 16.69 -4.19
C SER A 255 4.59 16.27 -3.73
N LEU A 256 5.51 16.24 -4.69
CA LEU A 256 6.92 15.99 -4.44
C LEU A 256 7.79 16.93 -5.27
N GLU A 257 9.00 17.19 -4.79
CA GLU A 257 10.04 17.82 -5.59
C GLU A 257 10.97 16.75 -6.17
N GLY A 258 11.05 16.68 -7.50
CA GLY A 258 11.84 15.66 -8.16
C GLY A 258 11.62 15.65 -9.67
N ILE A 259 11.83 14.49 -10.29
CA ILE A 259 11.65 14.31 -11.73
C ILE A 259 10.23 13.89 -12.12
N GLY A 260 9.43 13.40 -11.17
CA GLY A 260 8.08 12.89 -11.45
C GLY A 260 8.09 11.56 -12.22
N ALA A 261 8.77 10.55 -11.68
CA ALA A 261 8.79 9.20 -12.22
C ALA A 261 8.54 8.18 -11.11
N VAL A 262 7.80 7.12 -11.43
CA VAL A 262 7.60 5.97 -10.56
C VAL A 262 8.69 4.96 -10.87
N LEU A 263 9.49 4.64 -9.86
CA LEU A 263 10.65 3.75 -9.99
C LEU A 263 10.38 2.43 -9.27
N SER A 264 10.96 1.36 -9.80
CA SER A 264 10.96 0.04 -9.20
C SER A 264 12.37 -0.56 -9.29
N SER A 265 12.66 -1.54 -8.45
CA SER A 265 13.87 -2.34 -8.57
C SER A 265 13.55 -3.59 -9.40
N GLU A 266 14.31 -3.81 -10.46
CA GLU A 266 14.26 -5.04 -11.28
C GLU A 266 15.67 -5.61 -11.39
N ASP A 267 15.87 -6.78 -10.78
CA ASP A 267 17.19 -7.41 -10.58
C ASP A 267 18.18 -6.47 -9.87
N GLU A 268 19.18 -5.94 -10.58
CA GLU A 268 20.15 -4.97 -10.06
C GLU A 268 19.86 -3.54 -10.53
N TYR A 269 18.87 -3.36 -11.40
CA TYR A 269 18.61 -2.08 -12.04
C TYR A 269 17.46 -1.34 -11.36
N THR A 270 17.55 -0.01 -11.38
CA THR A 270 16.40 0.84 -11.08
C THR A 270 15.63 1.09 -12.37
N LYS A 271 14.43 0.52 -12.48
CA LYS A 271 13.58 0.61 -13.67
C LYS A 271 12.51 1.68 -13.52
N VAL A 272 12.30 2.46 -14.58
CA VAL A 272 11.19 3.40 -14.71
C VAL A 272 9.93 2.61 -15.04
N VAL A 273 8.96 2.62 -14.12
CA VAL A 273 7.65 1.99 -14.32
C VAL A 273 6.75 2.90 -15.13
N SER A 274 6.65 4.15 -14.72
CA SER A 274 5.84 5.17 -15.38
C SER A 274 6.40 6.56 -15.10
N VAL A 275 5.94 7.52 -15.88
CA VAL A 275 6.24 8.94 -15.71
C VAL A 275 4.96 9.66 -15.34
N VAL A 276 5.03 10.58 -14.37
CA VAL A 276 3.86 11.32 -13.89
C VAL A 276 3.45 12.36 -14.94
N PRO A 277 2.18 12.36 -15.40
CA PRO A 277 1.68 13.36 -16.34
C PRO A 277 1.90 14.80 -15.84
N GLY A 278 2.32 15.70 -16.74
CA GLY A 278 2.69 17.08 -16.43
C GLY A 278 3.99 17.23 -15.62
N GLY A 279 4.64 16.13 -15.23
CA GLY A 279 5.88 16.10 -14.46
C GLY A 279 7.12 16.46 -15.29
N PRO A 280 8.27 16.79 -14.65
CA PRO A 280 9.49 17.16 -15.35
C PRO A 280 10.04 16.11 -16.31
N ALA A 281 10.00 14.82 -15.94
CA ALA A 281 10.46 13.74 -16.79
C ALA A 281 9.60 13.59 -18.06
N GLU A 282 8.29 13.83 -17.97
CA GLU A 282 7.41 13.81 -19.15
C GLU A 282 7.67 15.04 -20.03
N LYS A 283 7.77 16.23 -19.43
CA LYS A 283 8.10 17.47 -20.14
C LYS A 283 9.45 17.42 -20.85
N ALA A 284 10.42 16.74 -20.27
CA ALA A 284 11.73 16.52 -20.88
C ALA A 284 11.65 15.47 -22.01
N GLY A 285 10.68 14.54 -21.93
CA GLY A 285 10.30 13.62 -23.01
C GLY A 285 11.30 12.51 -23.32
N GLN A 286 12.45 12.48 -22.66
CA GLN A 286 13.50 11.49 -22.94
C GLN A 286 13.31 10.19 -22.16
N LEU A 287 12.81 10.28 -20.92
CA LEU A 287 12.66 9.14 -20.03
C LEU A 287 11.35 8.40 -20.35
N LYS A 288 11.41 7.09 -20.57
CA LYS A 288 10.26 6.27 -20.94
C LYS A 288 10.04 5.10 -19.97
N PRO A 289 8.79 4.62 -19.85
CA PRO A 289 8.51 3.35 -19.19
C PRO A 289 9.41 2.22 -19.73
N GLY A 290 10.01 1.45 -18.84
CA GLY A 290 10.93 0.35 -19.17
C GLY A 290 12.41 0.72 -19.16
N ASP A 291 12.77 2.01 -19.13
CA ASP A 291 14.17 2.45 -19.05
C ASP A 291 14.82 2.02 -17.73
N LYS A 292 16.10 1.65 -17.79
CA LYS A 292 16.90 1.22 -16.63
C LYS A 292 17.94 2.29 -16.30
N ILE A 293 17.86 2.86 -15.12
CA ILE A 293 18.80 3.86 -14.59
C ILE A 293 20.02 3.10 -14.05
N ILE A 294 21.20 3.44 -14.59
CA ILE A 294 22.48 2.84 -14.21
C ILE A 294 23.43 3.82 -13.52
N SER A 295 23.30 5.13 -13.76
CA SER A 295 24.10 6.14 -13.04
C SER A 295 23.28 7.39 -12.77
N VAL A 296 23.56 8.08 -11.67
CA VAL A 296 22.92 9.36 -11.29
C VAL A 296 24.00 10.42 -11.02
N GLY A 297 23.87 11.59 -11.64
CA GLY A 297 24.80 12.70 -11.46
C GLY A 297 24.10 13.97 -10.98
N GLN A 298 24.70 14.64 -9.98
CA GLN A 298 24.19 15.90 -9.46
C GLN A 298 24.67 17.10 -10.28
N GLY A 299 23.74 17.97 -10.68
CA GLY A 299 24.05 19.15 -11.49
C GLY A 299 24.66 18.81 -12.85
N ARG A 300 25.17 19.84 -13.55
CA ARG A 300 25.76 19.67 -14.90
C ARG A 300 27.16 19.07 -14.89
N LYS A 301 27.90 19.17 -13.77
CA LYS A 301 29.32 18.81 -13.68
C LYS A 301 29.67 17.81 -12.57
N GLY A 302 28.69 17.34 -11.77
CA GLY A 302 28.97 16.32 -10.76
C GLY A 302 29.48 15.01 -11.37
N PRO A 303 30.13 14.13 -10.59
CA PRO A 303 30.40 12.78 -11.08
C PRO A 303 29.07 12.04 -11.34
N LEU A 304 29.07 11.15 -12.34
CA LEU A 304 28.01 10.15 -12.48
C LEU A 304 28.34 9.02 -11.50
N GLU A 305 27.48 8.83 -10.51
CA GLU A 305 27.58 7.75 -9.54
C GLU A 305 26.84 6.52 -10.08
N ASP A 306 27.54 5.40 -10.21
CA ASP A 306 26.94 4.12 -10.61
C ASP A 306 25.95 3.66 -9.54
N VAL A 307 24.71 3.42 -9.97
CA VAL A 307 23.59 3.01 -9.11
C VAL A 307 23.17 1.56 -9.30
N VAL A 308 23.89 0.79 -10.12
CA VAL A 308 23.59 -0.63 -10.31
C VAL A 308 23.84 -1.39 -9.01
N GLY A 309 22.84 -2.21 -8.66
CA GLY A 309 22.82 -2.97 -7.42
C GLY A 309 22.48 -2.13 -6.20
N MET A 310 22.40 -0.80 -6.24
CA MET A 310 22.05 0.02 -5.08
C MET A 310 20.60 -0.20 -4.62
N ARG A 311 20.32 0.10 -3.33
CA ARG A 311 18.95 0.08 -2.82
C ARG A 311 18.12 1.14 -3.53
N LEU A 312 16.91 0.78 -3.94
CA LEU A 312 15.97 1.69 -4.60
C LEU A 312 15.82 3.01 -3.86
N ASP A 313 15.69 2.95 -2.53
CA ASP A 313 15.56 4.10 -1.66
C ASP A 313 16.74 5.08 -1.76
N ASP A 314 17.97 4.57 -1.89
CA ASP A 314 19.17 5.38 -2.03
C ASP A 314 19.21 6.03 -3.42
N VAL A 315 18.84 5.29 -4.47
CA VAL A 315 18.72 5.82 -5.83
C VAL A 315 17.65 6.91 -5.90
N VAL A 316 16.50 6.69 -5.27
CA VAL A 316 15.41 7.68 -5.17
C VAL A 316 15.90 8.96 -4.48
N ASN A 317 16.67 8.85 -3.39
CA ASN A 317 17.23 10.02 -2.70
C ASN A 317 18.22 10.81 -3.58
N LEU A 318 19.02 10.13 -4.41
CA LEU A 318 19.89 10.79 -5.39
C LEU A 318 19.09 11.50 -6.50
N ILE A 319 18.00 10.87 -6.95
CA ILE A 319 17.16 11.42 -8.02
C ILE A 319 16.31 12.60 -7.52
N ARG A 320 15.82 12.54 -6.28
CA ARG A 320 15.12 13.64 -5.61
C ARG A 320 16.06 14.81 -5.36
N GLY A 321 15.47 15.97 -5.11
CA GLY A 321 16.22 17.19 -4.85
C GLY A 321 15.39 18.43 -5.05
N LYS A 322 15.92 19.55 -4.57
CA LYS A 322 15.21 20.84 -4.58
C LYS A 322 14.76 21.22 -5.99
N LYS A 323 13.58 21.82 -6.08
CA LYS A 323 13.07 22.44 -7.31
C LYS A 323 14.12 23.33 -7.99
N LYS A 324 14.12 23.34 -9.33
CA LYS A 324 15.07 24.04 -10.23
C LYS A 324 16.50 23.51 -10.23
N THR A 325 16.82 22.48 -9.45
CA THR A 325 18.13 21.81 -9.57
C THR A 325 18.11 20.79 -10.72
N LEU A 326 19.26 20.51 -11.31
CA LEU A 326 19.39 19.57 -12.44
C LEU A 326 19.96 18.23 -11.96
N VAL A 327 19.40 17.14 -12.47
CA VAL A 327 19.93 15.78 -12.31
C VAL A 327 20.22 15.18 -13.67
N ARG A 328 21.26 14.36 -13.75
CA ARG A 328 21.61 13.58 -14.94
C ARG A 328 21.41 12.10 -14.65
N LEU A 329 20.68 11.43 -15.52
CA LEU A 329 20.40 10.00 -15.43
C LEU A 329 21.07 9.32 -16.61
N GLU A 330 22.04 8.46 -16.35
CA GLU A 330 22.53 7.53 -17.36
C GLU A 330 21.61 6.32 -17.40
N ILE A 331 21.08 6.02 -18.58
CA ILE A 331 20.05 5.01 -18.77
C ILE A 331 20.39 4.01 -19.87
N ILE A 332 19.89 2.79 -19.70
CA ILE A 332 19.77 1.78 -20.74
C ILE A 332 18.31 1.78 -21.21
N SER A 333 18.10 2.01 -22.51
CA SER A 333 16.77 2.09 -23.11
C SER A 333 16.05 0.73 -23.04
N GLY A 334 14.84 0.70 -22.49
CA GLY A 334 14.07 -0.54 -22.34
C GLY A 334 13.67 -1.20 -23.67
N SER A 335 13.64 -0.42 -24.77
CA SER A 335 13.27 -0.83 -26.13
C SER A 335 14.44 -1.28 -27.01
N SER A 336 15.69 -1.19 -26.52
CA SER A 336 16.90 -1.45 -27.30
C SER A 336 17.56 -2.75 -26.84
N LYS A 337 17.81 -3.69 -27.77
CA LYS A 337 18.73 -4.82 -27.54
C LYS A 337 20.22 -4.41 -27.54
N SER A 338 20.52 -3.15 -27.88
CA SER A 338 21.87 -2.57 -27.86
C SER A 338 22.17 -1.99 -26.47
N SER A 339 23.33 -2.35 -25.91
CA SER A 339 23.85 -1.89 -24.61
C SER A 339 24.31 -0.43 -24.58
N SER A 340 24.01 0.37 -25.60
CA SER A 340 24.37 1.79 -25.62
C SER A 340 23.62 2.56 -24.54
N THR A 341 24.35 3.28 -23.70
CA THR A 341 23.80 4.12 -22.64
C THR A 341 23.53 5.53 -23.15
N ARG A 342 22.57 6.23 -22.54
CA ARG A 342 22.27 7.64 -22.84
C ARG A 342 22.16 8.42 -21.55
N ILE A 343 22.69 9.64 -21.54
CA ILE A 343 22.56 10.56 -20.41
C ILE A 343 21.41 11.53 -20.69
N TYR A 344 20.43 11.55 -19.80
CA TYR A 344 19.31 12.48 -19.83
C TYR A 344 19.44 13.51 -18.71
N GLU A 345 19.35 14.78 -19.08
CA GLU A 345 19.34 15.89 -18.12
C GLU A 345 17.90 16.28 -17.83
N ILE A 346 17.50 16.23 -16.56
CA ILE A 346 16.16 16.60 -16.12
C ILE A 346 16.27 17.67 -15.04
N VAL A 347 15.56 18.78 -15.24
CA VAL A 347 15.43 19.83 -14.23
C VAL A 347 14.29 19.46 -13.29
N ARG A 348 14.59 19.33 -12.00
CA ARG A 348 13.61 18.97 -10.96
C ARG A 348 12.58 20.10 -10.79
N ASP A 349 11.32 19.75 -10.58
CA ASP A 349 10.24 20.68 -10.27
C ASP A 349 9.25 20.06 -9.26
N LYS A 350 8.29 20.86 -8.82
CA LYS A 350 7.13 20.40 -8.04
C LYS A 350 6.22 19.58 -8.97
N VAL A 351 6.06 18.30 -8.67
CA VAL A 351 5.17 17.37 -9.36
C VAL A 351 3.86 17.32 -8.58
N LYS A 352 2.73 17.43 -9.29
CA LYS A 352 1.39 17.23 -8.74
C LYS A 352 0.90 15.84 -9.13
N LEU A 353 0.34 15.11 -8.18
CA LEU A 353 -0.22 13.78 -8.42
C LEU A 353 -1.70 13.89 -8.79
N GLU A 354 -1.99 14.49 -9.96
CA GLU A 354 -3.35 14.84 -10.40
C GLU A 354 -4.30 13.64 -10.52
N GLU A 355 -3.77 12.43 -10.75
CA GLU A 355 -4.58 11.19 -10.75
C GLU A 355 -5.24 10.89 -9.39
N GLN A 356 -4.76 11.48 -8.30
CA GLN A 356 -5.30 11.32 -6.95
C GLN A 356 -6.22 12.48 -6.53
N ASP A 357 -6.53 13.39 -7.46
CA ASP A 357 -7.45 14.49 -7.24
C ASP A 357 -8.91 14.02 -7.16
N ALA A 358 -9.73 14.80 -6.44
CA ALA A 358 -11.17 14.63 -6.54
C ALA A 358 -11.65 14.88 -7.99
N SER A 359 -12.56 14.04 -8.48
CA SER A 359 -13.09 14.15 -9.84
C SER A 359 -14.62 14.04 -9.85
N SER A 360 -15.26 14.54 -10.91
CA SER A 360 -16.72 14.54 -11.03
C SER A 360 -17.22 14.00 -12.38
N ARG A 361 -18.35 13.31 -12.36
CA ARG A 361 -19.12 12.90 -13.56
C ARG A 361 -20.62 13.01 -13.33
N ILE A 362 -21.42 12.92 -14.38
CA ILE A 362 -22.89 12.94 -14.31
C ILE A 362 -23.42 11.61 -14.84
N LEU A 363 -24.38 11.03 -14.10
CA LEU A 363 -25.15 9.88 -14.51
C LEU A 363 -26.60 10.30 -14.78
N GLU A 364 -27.18 9.70 -15.81
CA GLU A 364 -28.57 9.94 -16.19
C GLU A 364 -29.40 8.69 -15.94
N PHE A 365 -30.52 8.85 -15.23
CA PHE A 365 -31.46 7.79 -14.90
C PHE A 365 -32.84 8.11 -15.46
N LYS A 366 -33.58 7.09 -15.91
CA LYS A 366 -34.98 7.24 -16.31
C LYS A 366 -35.87 6.74 -15.19
N GLN A 367 -36.72 7.61 -14.65
CA GLN A 367 -37.73 7.24 -13.65
C GLN A 367 -39.05 7.95 -13.97
N ASP A 368 -40.15 7.19 -14.03
CA ASP A 368 -41.50 7.68 -14.38
C ASP A 368 -41.55 8.52 -15.67
N GLY A 369 -40.76 8.16 -16.68
CA GLY A 369 -40.69 8.87 -17.96
C GLY A 369 -39.94 10.22 -17.92
N LYS A 370 -39.33 10.59 -16.79
CA LYS A 370 -38.47 11.78 -16.65
C LYS A 370 -37.00 11.39 -16.51
N ASN A 371 -36.14 12.15 -17.16
CA ASN A 371 -34.69 12.03 -16.96
C ASN A 371 -34.31 12.66 -15.62
N LYS A 372 -33.49 11.95 -14.85
CA LYS A 372 -32.90 12.37 -13.58
C LYS A 372 -31.40 12.45 -13.73
N ARG A 373 -30.81 13.60 -13.40
CA ARG A 373 -29.35 13.81 -13.46
C ARG A 373 -28.77 13.72 -12.06
N VAL A 374 -27.85 12.79 -11.85
CA VAL A 374 -27.15 12.61 -10.58
C VAL A 374 -25.66 12.91 -10.80
N GLY A 375 -25.13 13.86 -10.05
CA GLY A 375 -23.70 14.11 -10.02
C GLY A 375 -23.01 13.06 -9.16
N VAL A 376 -21.83 12.61 -9.58
CA VAL A 376 -20.96 11.74 -8.79
C VAL A 376 -19.64 12.46 -8.57
N ILE A 377 -19.22 12.62 -7.33
CA ILE A 377 -17.89 13.11 -6.97
C ILE A 377 -17.11 11.95 -6.34
N GLU A 378 -16.01 11.57 -6.97
CA GLU A 378 -15.08 10.57 -6.44
C GLU A 378 -13.99 11.29 -5.65
N ILE A 379 -13.76 10.86 -4.41
CA ILE A 379 -12.72 11.40 -3.54
C ILE A 379 -11.77 10.24 -3.19
N PRO A 380 -10.60 10.14 -3.85
CA PRO A 380 -9.65 9.05 -3.59
C PRO A 380 -9.01 9.10 -2.20
N THR A 381 -8.76 10.31 -1.68
CA THR A 381 -8.13 10.56 -0.38
C THR A 381 -8.47 11.96 0.14
N PHE A 382 -8.39 12.18 1.45
CA PHE A 382 -8.54 13.49 2.09
C PHE A 382 -7.19 14.20 2.18
N TYR A 383 -6.74 14.78 1.07
CA TYR A 383 -5.43 15.40 0.90
C TYR A 383 -5.39 16.88 1.31
N ILE A 384 -4.22 17.32 1.81
CA ILE A 384 -3.94 18.74 2.08
C ILE A 384 -2.43 19.02 2.05
N ASP A 385 -2.03 20.10 1.38
CA ASP A 385 -0.66 20.64 1.47
C ASP A 385 -0.53 21.51 2.73
N PHE A 386 -0.29 20.87 3.89
CA PHE A 386 -0.19 21.55 5.19
C PHE A 386 0.86 22.67 5.20
N LYS A 387 2.00 22.48 4.52
CA LYS A 387 3.08 23.48 4.47
C LYS A 387 2.62 24.71 3.70
N ALA A 388 1.98 24.52 2.53
CA ALA A 388 1.42 25.62 1.77
C ALA A 388 0.28 26.32 2.52
N ALA A 389 -0.62 25.57 3.16
CA ALA A 389 -1.72 26.10 3.97
C ALA A 389 -1.20 26.96 5.14
N GLN A 390 -0.21 26.48 5.90
CA GLN A 390 0.40 27.22 7.01
C GLN A 390 1.15 28.48 6.56
N SER A 391 1.73 28.46 5.36
CA SER A 391 2.39 29.63 4.76
C SER A 391 1.40 30.69 4.23
N GLY A 392 0.09 30.39 4.23
CA GLY A 392 -0.94 31.27 3.70
C GLY A 392 -1.02 31.29 2.17
N ASP A 393 -0.49 30.28 1.48
CA ASP A 393 -0.61 30.18 0.02
C ASP A 393 -2.10 30.11 -0.37
N PRO A 394 -2.65 31.08 -1.10
CA PRO A 394 -4.06 31.07 -1.47
C PRO A 394 -4.43 29.93 -2.41
N ASN A 395 -3.48 29.18 -2.97
CA ASN A 395 -3.70 28.11 -3.94
C ASN A 395 -3.20 26.73 -3.44
N TYR A 396 -3.08 26.55 -2.13
CA TYR A 396 -2.72 25.23 -1.56
C TYR A 396 -3.69 24.13 -2.01
N LYS A 397 -3.17 22.92 -2.13
CA LYS A 397 -3.92 21.74 -2.54
C LYS A 397 -4.78 21.24 -1.38
N SER A 398 -6.07 21.03 -1.60
CA SER A 398 -7.04 20.61 -0.57
C SER A 398 -8.26 19.92 -1.20
N THR A 399 -8.70 18.84 -0.58
CA THR A 399 -9.89 18.10 -1.00
C THR A 399 -11.13 18.99 -1.01
N THR A 400 -11.39 19.71 0.08
CA THR A 400 -12.57 20.58 0.24
C THR A 400 -12.61 21.65 -0.83
N ARG A 401 -11.46 22.29 -1.10
CA ARG A 401 -11.36 23.34 -2.11
C ARG A 401 -11.63 22.82 -3.52
N ASP A 402 -11.13 21.63 -3.84
CA ASP A 402 -11.35 21.01 -5.14
C ASP A 402 -12.80 20.51 -5.28
N VAL A 403 -13.35 19.86 -4.25
CA VAL A 403 -14.77 19.45 -4.23
C VAL A 403 -15.69 20.67 -4.34
N ARG A 404 -15.41 21.79 -3.67
CA ARG A 404 -16.19 23.02 -3.82
C ARG A 404 -16.21 23.50 -5.29
N LYS A 405 -15.07 23.50 -5.99
CA LYS A 405 -15.04 23.85 -7.43
C LYS A 405 -15.85 22.87 -8.28
N LEU A 406 -15.79 21.57 -7.98
CA LEU A 406 -16.58 20.55 -8.67
C LEU A 406 -18.08 20.75 -8.42
N LEU A 407 -18.49 21.05 -7.19
CA LEU A 407 -19.87 21.35 -6.84
C LEU A 407 -20.38 22.59 -7.58
N GLU A 408 -19.61 23.68 -7.62
CA GLU A 408 -19.99 24.89 -8.36
C GLU A 408 -20.11 24.65 -9.87
N LYS A 409 -19.29 23.75 -10.43
CA LYS A 409 -19.44 23.31 -11.82
C LYS A 409 -20.72 22.49 -12.00
N LEU A 410 -20.96 21.50 -11.13
CA LEU A 410 -22.09 20.59 -11.18
C LEU A 410 -23.44 21.29 -10.92
N LYS A 411 -23.48 22.36 -10.12
CA LYS A 411 -24.70 23.17 -9.91
C LYS A 411 -25.26 23.75 -11.21
N LYS A 412 -24.38 24.12 -12.15
CA LYS A 412 -24.77 24.65 -13.46
C LYS A 412 -25.46 23.61 -14.35
N GLU A 413 -25.40 22.34 -13.95
CA GLU A 413 -25.94 21.20 -14.70
C GLU A 413 -27.35 20.76 -14.21
N ASN A 414 -27.98 21.49 -13.28
CA ASN A 414 -29.33 21.20 -12.77
C ASN A 414 -29.50 19.75 -12.28
N LEU A 415 -28.64 19.33 -11.35
CA LEU A 415 -28.69 17.98 -10.79
C LEU A 415 -29.92 17.77 -9.90
N ASP A 416 -30.53 16.60 -9.99
CA ASP A 416 -31.57 16.12 -9.08
C ASP A 416 -30.98 15.57 -7.77
N GLY A 417 -29.75 15.07 -7.80
CA GLY A 417 -29.07 14.49 -6.64
C GLY A 417 -27.56 14.40 -6.79
N LEU A 418 -26.88 14.12 -5.68
CA LEU A 418 -25.42 14.00 -5.62
C LEU A 418 -25.00 12.70 -4.91
N VAL A 419 -24.02 12.00 -5.49
CA VAL A 419 -23.36 10.86 -4.87
C VAL A 419 -21.91 11.24 -4.57
N ILE A 420 -21.47 11.04 -3.33
CA ILE A 420 -20.06 11.11 -2.94
C ILE A 420 -19.52 9.68 -2.86
N ASP A 421 -18.54 9.34 -3.69
CA ASP A 421 -17.89 8.02 -3.70
C ASP A 421 -16.61 8.05 -2.87
N LEU A 422 -16.62 7.31 -1.76
CA LEU A 422 -15.50 7.14 -0.82
C LEU A 422 -14.97 5.69 -0.80
N ARG A 423 -15.36 4.85 -1.76
CA ARG A 423 -14.83 3.48 -1.86
C ARG A 423 -13.32 3.51 -2.07
N GLY A 424 -12.59 2.65 -1.37
CA GLY A 424 -11.13 2.64 -1.40
C GLY A 424 -10.44 3.83 -0.70
N ASN A 425 -11.19 4.80 -0.15
CA ASN A 425 -10.60 5.98 0.48
C ASN A 425 -10.23 5.72 1.94
N GLY A 426 -8.94 5.44 2.19
CA GLY A 426 -8.37 5.19 3.51
C GLY A 426 -8.32 6.38 4.47
N GLY A 427 -8.88 7.53 4.10
CA GLY A 427 -8.97 8.74 4.92
C GLY A 427 -7.94 9.80 4.55
N GLY A 428 -7.42 10.50 5.55
CA GLY A 428 -6.48 11.61 5.37
C GLY A 428 -6.64 12.66 6.46
N SER A 429 -6.65 13.93 6.08
CA SER A 429 -6.73 15.05 7.01
C SER A 429 -8.09 15.13 7.72
N LEU A 430 -8.06 15.23 9.05
CA LEU A 430 -9.24 15.51 9.88
C LEU A 430 -9.85 16.89 9.54
N GLN A 431 -9.00 17.87 9.26
CA GLN A 431 -9.43 19.21 8.87
C GLN A 431 -10.28 19.15 7.59
N GLU A 432 -9.80 18.39 6.58
CA GLU A 432 -10.53 18.22 5.32
C GLU A 432 -11.86 17.48 5.52
N ALA A 433 -11.95 16.52 6.46
CA ALA A 433 -13.23 15.88 6.78
C ALA A 433 -14.24 16.87 7.36
N ASN A 434 -13.79 17.77 8.23
CA ASN A 434 -14.63 18.79 8.85
C ASN A 434 -15.11 19.83 7.84
N GLU A 435 -14.19 20.43 7.08
CA GLU A 435 -14.51 21.47 6.08
C GLU A 435 -15.33 20.88 4.91
N LEU A 436 -15.06 19.64 4.49
CA LEU A 436 -15.87 18.97 3.46
C LEU A 436 -17.31 18.76 3.93
N THR A 437 -17.50 18.43 5.22
CA THR A 437 -18.85 18.26 5.81
C THR A 437 -19.63 19.58 5.74
N GLY A 438 -18.99 20.71 6.05
CA GLY A 438 -19.63 22.03 6.00
C GLY A 438 -20.07 22.49 4.61
N LEU A 439 -19.56 21.86 3.53
CA LEU A 439 -20.14 22.08 2.19
C LEU A 439 -21.59 21.59 2.07
N PHE A 440 -22.05 20.71 2.97
CA PHE A 440 -23.35 20.05 2.91
C PHE A 440 -24.26 20.35 4.09
N ILE A 441 -23.74 20.88 5.20
CA ILE A 441 -24.52 21.31 6.37
C ILE A 441 -24.33 22.81 6.63
N ASP A 442 -25.31 23.45 7.28
CA ASP A 442 -25.31 24.86 7.65
C ASP A 442 -24.41 25.14 8.86
N GLN A 443 -24.71 24.54 10.00
CA GLN A 443 -23.96 24.70 11.25
C GLN A 443 -24.09 23.44 12.12
N GLY A 444 -23.03 23.13 12.85
CA GLY A 444 -23.02 22.10 13.87
C GLY A 444 -21.70 21.34 13.93
N PRO A 445 -21.49 20.56 15.00
CA PRO A 445 -20.31 19.72 15.09
C PRO A 445 -20.32 18.64 14.00
N THR A 446 -19.17 18.40 13.39
CA THR A 446 -18.96 17.27 12.47
C THR A 446 -18.57 16.01 13.25
N VAL A 447 -17.71 16.18 14.25
CA VAL A 447 -17.12 15.08 15.01
C VAL A 447 -16.71 15.54 16.40
N LEU A 448 -16.66 14.61 17.34
CA LEU A 448 -16.21 14.83 18.70
C LEU A 448 -14.85 14.17 18.89
N VAL A 449 -13.87 14.89 19.43
CA VAL A 449 -12.52 14.39 19.64
C VAL A 449 -12.25 14.34 21.14
N ARG A 450 -11.98 13.14 21.67
CA ARG A 450 -11.67 12.94 23.08
C ARG A 450 -10.19 12.64 23.27
N ASP A 451 -9.52 13.48 24.05
CA ASP A 451 -8.10 13.32 24.35
C ASP A 451 -7.81 12.28 25.45
N SER A 452 -6.53 12.01 25.68
CA SER A 452 -6.06 11.08 26.73
C SER A 452 -6.38 11.51 28.17
N ARG A 453 -6.78 12.78 28.39
CA ARG A 453 -7.20 13.32 29.69
C ARG A 453 -8.73 13.27 29.86
N GLY A 454 -9.44 12.72 28.88
CA GLY A 454 -10.89 12.59 28.87
C GLY A 454 -11.63 13.86 28.44
N ARG A 455 -10.93 14.91 28.00
CA ARG A 455 -11.57 16.14 27.51
C ARG A 455 -12.11 15.90 26.11
N THR A 456 -13.37 16.26 25.90
CA THR A 456 -14.05 16.13 24.61
C THR A 456 -14.21 17.49 23.96
N GLU A 457 -13.66 17.64 22.77
CA GLU A 457 -13.77 18.85 21.95
C GLU A 457 -14.71 18.61 20.76
N ARG A 458 -15.52 19.62 20.46
CA ARG A 458 -16.37 19.64 19.27
C ARG A 458 -15.58 20.22 18.11
N GLN A 459 -15.50 19.48 17.02
CA GLN A 459 -14.92 19.96 15.77
C GLN A 459 -16.06 20.32 14.81
N GLN A 460 -15.92 21.42 14.09
CA GLN A 460 -16.91 21.94 13.14
C GLN A 460 -16.21 22.70 12.02
N ASP A 461 -16.87 22.87 10.88
CA ASP A 461 -16.42 23.81 9.85
C ASP A 461 -16.55 25.25 10.38
N PRO A 462 -15.50 26.09 10.32
CA PRO A 462 -15.62 27.51 10.62
C PRO A 462 -16.43 28.29 9.56
N ASP A 463 -16.57 27.80 8.32
CA ASP A 463 -17.39 28.42 7.27
C ASP A 463 -18.83 27.85 7.30
N PRO A 464 -19.86 28.65 7.64
CA PRO A 464 -21.25 28.17 7.67
C PRO A 464 -21.90 28.09 6.27
N THR A 465 -21.15 28.34 5.20
CA THR A 465 -21.69 28.41 3.84
C THR A 465 -21.98 27.02 3.29
N GLN A 466 -23.24 26.59 3.40
CA GLN A 466 -23.72 25.40 2.71
C GLN A 466 -23.61 25.59 1.18
N VAL A 467 -22.81 24.75 0.53
CA VAL A 467 -22.63 24.77 -0.92
C VAL A 467 -23.72 23.93 -1.58
N TYR A 468 -24.00 22.72 -1.12
CA TYR A 468 -25.02 21.86 -1.74
C TYR A 468 -26.08 21.42 -0.71
N GLY A 469 -27.32 21.83 -0.95
CA GLY A 469 -28.49 21.48 -0.11
C GLY A 469 -29.42 20.41 -0.69
N GLY A 470 -29.11 19.88 -1.89
CA GLY A 470 -29.96 18.89 -2.56
C GLY A 470 -29.86 17.46 -1.99
N PRO A 471 -30.71 16.52 -2.46
CA PRO A 471 -30.66 15.10 -2.06
C PRO A 471 -29.30 14.48 -2.34
N MET A 472 -28.77 13.69 -1.39
CA MET A 472 -27.46 13.08 -1.57
C MET A 472 -27.32 11.69 -0.95
N ALA A 473 -26.35 10.93 -1.46
CA ALA A 473 -25.89 9.67 -0.89
C ALA A 473 -24.36 9.64 -0.80
N VAL A 474 -23.84 8.85 0.12
CA VAL A 474 -22.41 8.58 0.31
C VAL A 474 -22.19 7.08 0.11
N VAL A 475 -21.32 6.73 -0.83
CA VAL A 475 -20.98 5.33 -1.12
C VAL A 475 -19.67 4.98 -0.42
N VAL A 476 -19.69 3.90 0.36
CA VAL A 476 -18.55 3.45 1.17
C VAL A 476 -18.31 1.95 1.01
N ASP A 477 -17.10 1.51 1.30
CA ASP A 477 -16.73 0.10 1.37
C ASP A 477 -15.82 -0.18 2.58
N ARG A 478 -15.34 -1.42 2.68
CA ARG A 478 -14.47 -1.86 3.78
C ARG A 478 -13.12 -1.14 3.83
N LEU A 479 -12.71 -0.49 2.75
CA LEU A 479 -11.48 0.28 2.65
C LEU A 479 -11.69 1.77 2.97
N SER A 480 -12.93 2.24 3.03
CA SER A 480 -13.27 3.57 3.56
C SER A 480 -12.87 3.66 5.03
N ALA A 481 -11.97 4.58 5.40
CA ALA A 481 -11.45 4.67 6.77
C ALA A 481 -11.27 6.13 7.26
N SER A 482 -11.22 6.31 8.58
CA SER A 482 -10.80 7.55 9.25
C SER A 482 -11.62 8.77 8.81
N ALA A 483 -11.04 9.72 8.06
CA ALA A 483 -11.74 10.91 7.56
C ALA A 483 -13.01 10.57 6.74
N SER A 484 -12.97 9.49 5.96
CA SER A 484 -14.13 8.99 5.21
C SER A 484 -15.27 8.56 6.14
N GLU A 485 -14.94 7.95 7.28
CA GLU A 485 -15.91 7.49 8.28
C GLU A 485 -16.47 8.66 9.10
N ILE A 486 -15.66 9.69 9.34
CA ILE A 486 -16.11 10.95 9.95
C ILE A 486 -17.16 11.61 9.04
N PHE A 487 -16.83 11.78 7.77
CA PHE A 487 -17.75 12.39 6.79
C PHE A 487 -19.04 11.57 6.66
N ALA A 488 -18.94 10.26 6.38
CA ALA A 488 -20.11 9.40 6.22
C ALA A 488 -20.96 9.32 7.50
N GLY A 489 -20.33 9.20 8.67
CA GLY A 489 -20.99 9.17 9.97
C GLY A 489 -21.73 10.47 10.27
N ALA A 490 -21.11 11.63 10.01
CA ALA A 490 -21.76 12.93 10.16
C ALA A 490 -22.97 13.07 9.22
N MET A 491 -22.79 12.75 7.93
CA MET A 491 -23.88 12.80 6.96
C MET A 491 -25.07 11.91 7.36
N GLN A 492 -24.80 10.72 7.90
CA GLN A 492 -25.82 9.80 8.40
C GLN A 492 -26.49 10.33 9.68
N ASP A 493 -25.71 10.81 10.66
CA ASP A 493 -26.25 11.29 11.94
C ASP A 493 -27.20 12.47 11.75
N TYR A 494 -26.82 13.44 10.90
CA TYR A 494 -27.63 14.59 10.53
C TYR A 494 -28.87 14.22 9.70
N GLY A 495 -28.95 12.98 9.19
CA GLY A 495 -29.93 12.61 8.16
C GLY A 495 -29.77 13.47 6.91
N ARG A 496 -28.54 13.86 6.59
CA ARG A 496 -28.19 14.71 5.45
C ARG A 496 -27.99 13.88 4.17
N ALA A 497 -27.51 12.65 4.30
CA ALA A 497 -27.32 11.71 3.20
C ALA A 497 -27.69 10.28 3.62
N LEU A 498 -28.04 9.45 2.64
CA LEU A 498 -28.00 7.99 2.81
C LEU A 498 -26.56 7.49 2.69
N VAL A 499 -26.13 6.60 3.57
CA VAL A 499 -24.87 5.85 3.43
C VAL A 499 -25.19 4.51 2.78
N ILE A 500 -24.51 4.19 1.67
CA ILE A 500 -24.79 3.00 0.85
C ILE A 500 -23.48 2.22 0.64
N GLY A 501 -23.54 0.90 0.62
CA GLY A 501 -22.39 0.06 0.28
C GLY A 501 -22.05 -0.95 1.37
N GLY A 502 -20.78 -1.03 1.79
CA GLY A 502 -20.31 -1.97 2.80
C GLY A 502 -20.01 -1.33 4.16
N GLN A 503 -19.90 -2.15 5.21
CA GLN A 503 -19.33 -1.70 6.50
C GLN A 503 -17.93 -1.14 6.28
N THR A 504 -17.66 0.05 6.82
CA THR A 504 -16.34 0.70 6.69
C THR A 504 -15.25 0.06 7.55
N TYR A 505 -14.03 0.58 7.48
CA TYR A 505 -12.84 -0.03 8.09
C TYR A 505 -12.89 -0.14 9.62
N GLY A 506 -13.42 0.89 10.29
CA GLY A 506 -13.51 0.99 11.74
C GLY A 506 -12.39 1.77 12.42
N LYS A 507 -11.75 2.72 11.75
CA LYS A 507 -10.67 3.52 12.35
C LYS A 507 -11.26 4.71 13.09
N GLY A 508 -11.20 4.71 14.42
CA GLY A 508 -11.75 5.73 15.31
C GLY A 508 -10.70 6.53 16.10
N THR A 509 -9.46 6.57 15.62
CA THR A 509 -8.32 7.22 16.30
C THR A 509 -7.71 8.34 15.47
N VAL A 510 -7.19 9.36 16.17
CA VAL A 510 -6.50 10.51 15.58
C VAL A 510 -5.02 10.46 15.95
N GLN A 511 -4.18 10.54 14.92
CA GLN A 511 -2.73 10.58 15.07
C GLN A 511 -2.17 11.98 14.81
N SER A 512 -1.07 12.30 15.49
CA SER A 512 -0.27 13.49 15.28
C SER A 512 1.19 13.09 15.03
N ILE A 513 1.88 13.83 14.17
CA ILE A 513 3.31 13.64 13.92
C ILE A 513 4.09 14.50 14.93
N GLN A 514 4.94 13.85 15.71
CA GLN A 514 5.84 14.48 16.67
C GLN A 514 7.27 14.38 16.16
N PRO A 515 7.97 15.50 15.94
CA PRO A 515 9.37 15.46 15.52
C PRO A 515 10.24 14.87 16.64
N LEU A 516 11.23 14.07 16.25
CA LEU A 516 12.26 13.56 17.14
C LEU A 516 13.62 14.16 16.75
N ASN A 517 14.64 13.94 17.59
CA ASN A 517 16.02 14.26 17.25
C ASN A 517 16.53 13.46 16.04
N HIS A 518 15.93 12.31 15.78
CA HIS A 518 16.15 11.48 14.59
C HIS A 518 14.83 10.82 14.22
N GLY A 519 14.33 11.07 13.00
CA GLY A 519 13.02 10.60 12.54
C GLY A 519 11.84 11.37 13.16
N GLN A 520 10.67 10.75 13.12
CA GLN A 520 9.42 11.29 13.66
C GLN A 520 8.60 10.17 14.32
N LEU A 521 7.76 10.52 15.31
CA LEU A 521 6.81 9.62 15.92
C LEU A 521 5.39 10.00 15.49
N LYS A 522 4.73 9.10 14.75
CA LYS A 522 3.27 9.16 14.58
C LYS A 522 2.63 8.61 15.84
N LEU A 523 1.87 9.46 16.52
CA LEU A 523 1.36 9.22 17.88
C LEU A 523 -0.16 9.34 17.93
N THR A 524 -0.86 8.31 18.41
CA THR A 524 -2.29 8.40 18.70
C THR A 524 -2.54 9.24 19.97
N LEU A 525 -3.20 10.39 19.80
CA LEU A 525 -3.47 11.34 20.89
C LEU A 525 -4.92 11.33 21.35
N ALA A 526 -5.83 10.92 20.48
CA ALA A 526 -7.26 11.02 20.71
C ALA A 526 -8.05 9.90 20.01
N LYS A 527 -9.25 9.66 20.51
CA LYS A 527 -10.31 8.95 19.80
C LYS A 527 -11.31 9.95 19.27
N PHE A 528 -11.92 9.64 18.13
CA PHE A 528 -13.04 10.40 17.63
C PHE A 528 -14.36 9.64 17.73
N TYR A 529 -15.42 10.41 17.88
CA TYR A 529 -16.79 9.94 18.08
C TYR A 529 -17.72 10.72 17.18
N ARG A 530 -18.75 10.04 16.73
CA ARG A 530 -19.90 10.59 16.03
C ARG A 530 -20.65 11.56 16.94
N ILE A 531 -21.42 12.47 16.36
CA ILE A 531 -22.26 13.40 17.14
C ILE A 531 -23.38 12.68 17.89
N SER A 532 -23.75 11.49 17.43
CA SER A 532 -24.61 10.53 18.14
C SER A 532 -23.94 9.88 19.36
N GLY A 533 -22.67 10.19 19.65
CA GLY A 533 -21.91 9.65 20.78
C GLY A 533 -21.24 8.30 20.50
N GLN A 534 -21.56 7.64 19.38
CA GLN A 534 -20.96 6.35 19.01
C GLN A 534 -19.54 6.53 18.45
N SER A 535 -18.61 5.63 18.79
CA SER A 535 -17.32 5.57 18.11
C SER A 535 -17.41 4.77 16.80
N THR A 536 -16.56 5.11 15.83
CA THR A 536 -16.30 4.24 14.66
C THR A 536 -15.25 3.18 14.97
N GLN A 537 -14.52 3.26 16.09
CA GLN A 537 -13.42 2.33 16.40
C GLN A 537 -13.89 0.87 16.38
N ASN A 538 -13.23 -0.01 15.63
CA ASN A 538 -13.55 -1.44 15.42
C ASN A 538 -14.88 -1.76 14.70
N GLN A 539 -15.82 -0.82 14.60
CA GLN A 539 -17.14 -1.04 13.99
C GLN A 539 -17.32 -0.33 12.65
N GLY A 540 -16.75 0.86 12.51
CA GLY A 540 -16.95 1.74 11.37
C GLY A 540 -18.34 2.37 11.34
N VAL A 541 -18.73 2.81 10.15
CA VAL A 541 -20.05 3.27 9.78
C VAL A 541 -20.76 2.10 9.08
N LEU A 542 -21.91 1.72 9.62
CA LEU A 542 -22.79 0.75 8.98
C LEU A 542 -23.63 1.50 7.92
N PRO A 543 -23.71 0.98 6.69
CA PRO A 543 -24.51 1.61 5.64
C PRO A 543 -26.01 1.49 5.97
N ASP A 544 -26.78 2.48 5.55
CA ASP A 544 -28.25 2.47 5.60
C ASP A 544 -28.83 1.43 4.62
N ILE A 545 -28.20 1.29 3.44
CA ILE A 545 -28.51 0.26 2.44
C ILE A 545 -27.23 -0.53 2.12
N ALA A 546 -27.22 -1.81 2.47
CA ALA A 546 -26.03 -2.66 2.35
C ALA A 546 -25.93 -3.30 0.96
N PHE A 547 -24.75 -3.24 0.35
CA PHE A 547 -24.42 -3.96 -0.88
C PHE A 547 -23.52 -5.18 -0.56
N PRO A 548 -23.52 -6.23 -1.41
CA PRO A 548 -22.55 -7.30 -1.32
C PRO A 548 -21.11 -6.77 -1.37
N SER A 549 -20.23 -7.34 -0.57
CA SER A 549 -18.80 -7.00 -0.55
C SER A 549 -17.97 -8.28 -0.58
N LEU A 550 -16.93 -8.29 -1.41
CA LEU A 550 -15.90 -9.34 -1.37
C LEU A 550 -15.13 -9.30 -0.05
N TYR A 551 -14.99 -8.09 0.51
CA TYR A 551 -14.28 -7.79 1.75
C TYR A 551 -15.29 -7.63 2.90
N ASP A 552 -15.88 -8.74 3.35
CA ASP A 552 -16.91 -8.77 4.41
C ASP A 552 -16.31 -8.87 5.82
N GLY A 553 -15.34 -8.00 6.14
CA GLY A 553 -14.76 -7.94 7.50
C GLY A 553 -14.02 -9.20 7.98
N ARG A 554 -13.75 -10.18 7.09
CA ARG A 554 -13.07 -11.44 7.42
C ARG A 554 -11.57 -11.23 7.70
N ASP A 555 -10.87 -10.58 6.77
CA ASP A 555 -9.42 -10.34 6.88
C ASP A 555 -9.05 -8.85 7.05
N ILE A 556 -9.93 -7.95 6.64
CA ILE A 556 -9.64 -6.51 6.54
C ILE A 556 -10.47 -5.75 7.56
N GLY A 557 -9.85 -4.82 8.28
CA GLY A 557 -10.49 -3.84 9.17
C GLY A 557 -9.74 -3.62 10.48
N GLU A 558 -10.11 -2.56 11.19
CA GLU A 558 -9.48 -2.17 12.46
C GLU A 558 -9.57 -3.29 13.50
N ASN A 559 -10.71 -3.98 13.56
CA ASN A 559 -10.96 -5.07 14.48
C ASN A 559 -10.10 -6.33 14.24
N LYS A 560 -9.33 -6.37 13.14
CA LYS A 560 -8.37 -7.44 12.82
C LYS A 560 -6.94 -7.06 13.19
N LEU A 561 -6.68 -5.79 13.48
CA LEU A 561 -5.36 -5.32 13.86
C LEU A 561 -5.09 -5.66 15.33
N PRO A 562 -3.92 -6.22 15.65
CA PRO A 562 -3.56 -6.51 17.04
C PRO A 562 -3.44 -5.20 17.82
N ASP A 563 -3.91 -5.22 19.07
CA ASP A 563 -3.91 -4.06 19.99
C ASP A 563 -4.71 -2.84 19.51
N ALA A 564 -5.63 -3.00 18.54
CA ALA A 564 -6.60 -1.96 18.23
C ALA A 564 -7.38 -1.53 19.48
N LEU A 565 -7.58 -0.21 19.65
CA LEU A 565 -8.33 0.31 20.79
C LEU A 565 -9.77 -0.22 20.78
N PRO A 566 -10.39 -0.45 21.95
CA PRO A 566 -11.75 -0.97 22.01
C PRO A 566 -12.78 0.06 21.50
N TRP A 567 -13.92 -0.45 21.06
CA TRP A 567 -15.10 0.36 20.79
C TRP A 567 -15.73 0.84 22.12
N ASP A 568 -16.24 2.06 22.15
CA ASP A 568 -16.97 2.65 23.27
C ASP A 568 -17.87 3.79 22.78
N THR A 569 -18.60 4.40 23.72
CA THR A 569 -19.50 5.54 23.47
C THR A 569 -19.24 6.67 24.44
N ILE A 570 -19.64 7.88 24.05
CA ILE A 570 -19.75 9.05 24.91
C ILE A 570 -21.18 9.61 24.86
N GLU A 571 -21.47 10.62 25.68
CA GLU A 571 -22.77 11.29 25.63
C GLU A 571 -22.99 11.94 24.25
N PRO A 572 -24.17 11.74 23.63
CA PRO A 572 -24.52 12.40 22.39
C PRO A 572 -24.68 13.90 22.61
N ILE A 573 -24.36 14.69 21.58
CA ILE A 573 -24.59 16.13 21.62
C ILE A 573 -25.93 16.43 20.95
N PRO A 574 -26.77 17.34 21.47
CA PRO A 574 -27.96 17.79 20.75
C PRO A 574 -27.59 18.42 19.41
N TYR A 575 -28.21 17.96 18.32
CA TYR A 575 -28.04 18.52 16.98
C TYR A 575 -29.37 18.49 16.23
N ARG A 576 -29.51 19.37 15.23
CA ARG A 576 -30.71 19.44 14.38
C ARG A 576 -30.55 18.49 13.20
N LYS A 577 -31.50 17.58 13.02
CA LYS A 577 -31.56 16.73 11.82
C LYS A 577 -32.17 17.47 10.63
N TYR A 578 -31.66 17.16 9.44
CA TYR A 578 -32.21 17.64 8.18
C TYR A 578 -33.44 16.84 7.74
N SER A 579 -33.37 15.51 7.89
CA SER A 579 -34.44 14.59 7.55
C SER A 579 -34.41 13.37 8.47
N ASP A 580 -35.56 12.70 8.62
CA ASP A 580 -35.63 11.37 9.22
C ASP A 580 -35.67 10.33 8.11
N MET A 581 -34.55 9.60 7.92
CA MET A 581 -34.41 8.62 6.86
C MET A 581 -35.14 7.30 7.15
N LYS A 582 -35.45 7.01 8.43
CA LYS A 582 -35.98 5.71 8.87
C LYS A 582 -37.22 5.25 8.10
N PRO A 583 -38.23 6.09 7.80
CA PRO A 583 -39.43 5.65 7.08
C PRO A 583 -39.15 5.19 5.65
N TYR A 584 -38.03 5.59 5.05
CA TYR A 584 -37.68 5.27 3.67
C TYR A 584 -36.81 4.02 3.54
N LEU A 585 -36.12 3.58 4.60
CA LEU A 585 -35.11 2.52 4.53
C LEU A 585 -35.67 1.19 4.02
N GLU A 586 -36.77 0.70 4.60
CA GLU A 586 -37.37 -0.58 4.18
C GLU A 586 -37.93 -0.52 2.74
N PRO A 587 -38.69 0.52 2.32
CA PRO A 587 -39.07 0.69 0.92
C PRO A 587 -37.90 0.75 -0.05
N LEU A 588 -36.81 1.44 0.33
CA LEU A 588 -35.61 1.55 -0.50
C LEU A 588 -34.88 0.22 -0.62
N ASP A 589 -34.69 -0.51 0.48
CA ASP A 589 -34.06 -1.83 0.49
C ASP A 589 -34.85 -2.82 -0.38
N LYS A 590 -36.19 -2.81 -0.29
CA LYS A 590 -37.04 -3.66 -1.12
C LYS A 590 -36.90 -3.35 -2.62
N LYS A 591 -36.84 -2.06 -3.00
CA LYS A 591 -36.62 -1.65 -4.38
C LYS A 591 -35.22 -2.00 -4.87
N HIS A 592 -34.22 -1.83 -4.01
CA HIS A 592 -32.83 -2.19 -4.25
C HIS A 592 -32.72 -3.69 -4.57
N ARG A 593 -33.15 -4.56 -3.64
CA ARG A 593 -33.12 -6.03 -3.82
C ARG A 593 -33.83 -6.47 -5.08
N LYS A 594 -35.02 -5.90 -5.37
CA LYS A 594 -35.75 -6.21 -6.59
C LYS A 594 -34.94 -5.92 -7.87
N ARG A 595 -34.06 -4.92 -7.86
CA ARG A 595 -33.16 -4.64 -9.01
C ARG A 595 -31.95 -5.55 -9.01
N THR A 596 -31.38 -5.81 -7.84
CA THR A 596 -30.07 -6.48 -7.73
C THR A 596 -30.15 -8.00 -7.67
N ASP A 597 -31.29 -8.60 -7.35
CA ASP A 597 -31.49 -10.06 -7.33
C ASP A 597 -31.24 -10.69 -8.71
N ASP A 598 -31.57 -9.97 -9.79
CA ASP A 598 -31.37 -10.41 -11.18
C ASP A 598 -30.24 -9.64 -11.90
N ASP A 599 -29.57 -8.69 -11.22
CA ASP A 599 -28.49 -7.92 -11.83
C ASP A 599 -27.21 -8.76 -11.96
N PRO A 600 -26.63 -8.89 -13.16
CA PRO A 600 -25.47 -9.76 -13.38
C PRO A 600 -24.26 -9.45 -12.49
N ASP A 601 -23.99 -8.17 -12.22
CA ASP A 601 -22.84 -7.75 -11.40
C ASP A 601 -23.05 -8.12 -9.93
N PHE A 602 -24.26 -7.93 -9.40
CA PHE A 602 -24.59 -8.29 -8.01
C PHE A 602 -24.63 -9.80 -7.80
N VAL A 603 -25.19 -10.56 -8.75
CA VAL A 603 -25.18 -12.04 -8.71
C VAL A 603 -23.74 -12.57 -8.71
N TYR A 604 -22.89 -12.06 -9.62
CA TYR A 604 -21.48 -12.42 -9.68
C TYR A 604 -20.74 -12.19 -8.35
N LEU A 605 -20.97 -11.03 -7.72
CA LEU A 605 -20.30 -10.69 -6.47
C LEU A 605 -20.70 -11.61 -5.31
N ASN A 606 -21.97 -11.98 -5.22
CA ASN A 606 -22.43 -12.95 -4.23
C ASN A 606 -21.79 -14.33 -4.45
N GLU A 607 -21.74 -14.80 -5.69
CA GLU A 607 -21.08 -16.08 -6.01
C GLU A 607 -19.58 -16.05 -5.75
N MET A 608 -18.91 -14.94 -6.06
CA MET A 608 -17.49 -14.76 -5.80
C MET A 608 -17.20 -14.70 -4.30
N LYS A 609 -18.07 -14.04 -3.51
CA LYS A 609 -17.98 -14.02 -2.05
C LYS A 609 -18.02 -15.44 -1.46
N ASP A 610 -18.98 -16.25 -1.91
CA ASP A 610 -19.14 -17.64 -1.49
C ASP A 610 -17.99 -18.53 -1.96
N TYR A 611 -17.48 -18.30 -3.18
CA TYR A 611 -16.31 -18.99 -3.70
C TYR A 611 -15.07 -18.73 -2.82
N LEU A 612 -14.76 -17.46 -2.53
CA LEU A 612 -13.62 -17.08 -1.71
C LEU A 612 -13.70 -17.69 -0.30
N ALA A 613 -14.90 -17.68 0.31
CA ALA A 613 -15.13 -18.25 1.64
C ALA A 613 -14.75 -19.74 1.76
N ARG A 614 -14.86 -20.52 0.68
CA ARG A 614 -14.56 -21.97 0.70
C ARG A 614 -13.06 -22.28 0.73
N TYR A 615 -12.23 -21.37 0.21
CA TYR A 615 -10.79 -21.61 0.02
C TYR A 615 -9.91 -20.83 1.01
N GLU A 616 -10.47 -19.86 1.72
CA GLU A 616 -9.79 -18.99 2.69
C GLU A 616 -9.17 -19.77 3.88
N ASN A 617 -9.84 -20.82 4.37
CA ASN A 617 -9.41 -21.59 5.54
C ASN A 617 -8.45 -22.75 5.22
N GLN A 618 -7.76 -22.73 4.08
CA GLN A 618 -6.76 -23.77 3.76
C GLN A 618 -5.49 -23.59 4.60
N GLU A 619 -5.42 -24.31 5.73
CA GLU A 619 -4.25 -24.30 6.62
C GLU A 619 -3.03 -24.98 5.99
N LYS A 620 -3.26 -25.95 5.10
CA LYS A 620 -2.23 -26.79 4.50
C LYS A 620 -2.41 -26.90 3.01
N VAL A 621 -1.28 -27.07 2.34
CA VAL A 621 -1.23 -27.28 0.92
C VAL A 621 -0.43 -28.54 0.55
N SER A 622 -0.92 -29.28 -0.44
CA SER A 622 -0.29 -30.52 -0.89
C SER A 622 0.99 -30.25 -1.69
N LEU A 623 2.08 -30.94 -1.37
CA LEU A 623 3.32 -30.92 -2.14
C LEU A 623 3.39 -32.11 -3.14
N ASN A 624 2.27 -32.80 -3.36
CA ASN A 624 2.13 -33.78 -4.42
C ASN A 624 1.57 -33.11 -5.68
N GLU A 625 2.25 -33.29 -6.82
CA GLU A 625 1.93 -32.62 -8.09
C GLU A 625 0.54 -32.96 -8.60
N GLU A 626 0.16 -34.23 -8.63
CA GLU A 626 -1.15 -34.66 -9.14
C GLU A 626 -2.29 -34.14 -8.26
N LYS A 627 -2.15 -34.22 -6.92
CA LYS A 627 -3.13 -33.67 -5.99
C LYS A 627 -3.28 -32.16 -6.17
N ARG A 628 -2.16 -31.43 -6.24
CA ARG A 628 -2.19 -29.98 -6.39
C ARG A 628 -2.77 -29.56 -7.75
N LYS A 629 -2.45 -30.30 -8.82
CA LYS A 629 -3.02 -30.07 -10.15
C LYS A 629 -4.54 -30.25 -10.13
N HIS A 630 -5.04 -31.30 -9.51
CA HIS A 630 -6.48 -31.53 -9.35
C HIS A 630 -7.18 -30.43 -8.52
N GLU A 631 -6.58 -30.03 -7.40
CA GLU A 631 -7.06 -28.92 -6.56
C GLU A 631 -7.18 -27.62 -7.39
N ILE A 632 -6.10 -27.23 -8.09
CA ILE A 632 -6.08 -26.03 -8.94
C ILE A 632 -7.09 -26.13 -10.08
N GLN A 633 -7.20 -27.27 -10.77
CA GLN A 633 -8.17 -27.47 -11.84
C GLN A 633 -9.61 -27.31 -11.34
N THR A 634 -9.91 -27.85 -10.15
CA THR A 634 -11.23 -27.72 -9.52
C THR A 634 -11.53 -26.26 -9.22
N MET A 635 -10.59 -25.54 -8.59
CA MET A 635 -10.72 -24.12 -8.30
C MET A 635 -10.90 -23.27 -9.57
N ARG A 636 -10.06 -23.49 -10.58
CA ARG A 636 -10.10 -22.76 -11.86
C ARG A 636 -11.40 -23.03 -12.61
N SER A 637 -11.89 -24.26 -12.65
CA SER A 637 -13.17 -24.61 -13.29
C SER A 637 -14.37 -23.94 -12.61
N GLN A 638 -14.39 -23.90 -11.27
CA GLN A 638 -15.44 -23.21 -10.52
C GLN A 638 -15.40 -21.70 -10.77
N ARG A 639 -14.22 -21.07 -10.70
CA ARG A 639 -14.07 -19.62 -10.99
C ARG A 639 -14.44 -19.28 -12.43
N LEU A 640 -14.05 -20.10 -13.40
CA LEU A 640 -14.42 -19.93 -14.81
C LEU A 640 -15.93 -20.01 -15.02
N THR A 641 -16.61 -20.90 -14.29
CA THR A 641 -18.08 -21.04 -14.36
C THR A 641 -18.78 -19.77 -13.88
N ILE A 642 -18.30 -19.19 -12.78
CA ILE A 642 -18.82 -17.92 -12.23
C ILE A 642 -18.58 -16.78 -13.23
N GLU A 643 -17.38 -16.68 -13.79
CA GLU A 643 -17.01 -15.64 -14.77
C GLU A 643 -17.83 -15.75 -16.07
N ASN A 644 -17.96 -16.95 -16.63
CA ASN A 644 -18.74 -17.16 -17.85
C ASN A 644 -20.23 -16.91 -17.66
N ARG A 645 -20.76 -17.07 -16.44
CA ARG A 645 -22.13 -16.68 -16.13
C ARG A 645 -22.32 -15.16 -16.23
N LEU A 646 -21.38 -14.38 -15.67
CA LEU A 646 -21.38 -12.92 -15.79
C LEU A 646 -21.28 -12.48 -17.26
N ARG A 647 -20.28 -13.00 -17.99
CA ARG A 647 -20.06 -12.68 -19.41
C ARG A 647 -21.26 -13.00 -20.28
N LYS A 648 -21.86 -14.19 -20.09
CA LYS A 648 -23.10 -14.58 -20.77
C LYS A 648 -24.22 -13.57 -20.52
N ALA A 649 -24.39 -13.16 -19.26
CA ALA A 649 -25.45 -12.22 -18.88
C ALA A 649 -25.21 -10.81 -19.42
N LYS A 650 -23.95 -10.41 -19.62
CA LYS A 650 -23.55 -9.14 -20.26
C LYS A 650 -23.49 -9.19 -21.79
N GLY A 651 -23.71 -10.35 -22.39
CA GLY A 651 -23.57 -10.54 -23.84
C GLY A 651 -22.11 -10.50 -24.33
N GLU A 652 -21.17 -10.72 -23.42
CA GLU A 652 -19.73 -10.78 -23.71
C GLU A 652 -19.32 -12.19 -24.16
N PRO A 653 -18.23 -12.33 -24.94
CA PRO A 653 -17.69 -13.62 -25.32
C PRO A 653 -17.33 -14.47 -24.09
N LEU A 654 -17.75 -15.74 -24.12
CA LEU A 654 -17.37 -16.71 -23.11
C LEU A 654 -15.88 -17.03 -23.22
N LEU A 655 -15.27 -17.24 -22.07
CA LEU A 655 -13.90 -17.67 -21.94
C LEU A 655 -13.80 -19.19 -21.99
N ASN A 656 -12.77 -19.70 -22.66
CA ASN A 656 -12.46 -21.13 -22.63
C ASN A 656 -11.68 -21.52 -21.37
N ASN A 657 -10.91 -20.57 -20.82
CA ASN A 657 -10.09 -20.76 -19.63
C ASN A 657 -9.86 -19.41 -18.92
N LEU A 658 -9.26 -19.44 -17.74
CA LEU A 658 -8.99 -18.21 -16.96
C LEU A 658 -7.75 -17.44 -17.43
N ASP A 659 -6.90 -18.01 -18.28
CA ASP A 659 -5.75 -17.26 -18.82
C ASP A 659 -6.25 -16.18 -19.80
N GLU A 660 -7.29 -16.48 -20.58
CA GLU A 660 -8.01 -15.48 -21.40
C GLU A 660 -8.63 -14.35 -20.55
N LEU A 661 -9.02 -14.62 -19.29
CA LEU A 661 -9.46 -13.58 -18.35
C LEU A 661 -8.31 -12.66 -17.96
N GLU A 662 -7.16 -13.25 -17.59
CA GLU A 662 -5.98 -12.49 -17.18
C GLU A 662 -5.44 -11.62 -18.33
N GLU A 663 -5.45 -12.13 -19.56
CA GLU A 663 -5.08 -11.36 -20.76
C GLU A 663 -6.05 -10.18 -20.98
N ALA A 664 -7.36 -10.43 -20.91
CA ALA A 664 -8.37 -9.38 -21.02
C ALA A 664 -8.23 -8.31 -19.91
N GLU A 665 -7.99 -8.72 -18.66
CA GLU A 665 -7.77 -7.80 -17.54
C GLU A 665 -6.49 -6.96 -17.70
N GLN A 666 -5.43 -7.53 -18.29
CA GLN A 666 -4.19 -6.80 -18.58
C GLN A 666 -4.39 -5.75 -19.69
N GLU A 667 -5.14 -6.07 -20.74
CA GLU A 667 -5.53 -5.12 -21.78
C GLU A 667 -6.44 -4.00 -21.21
N GLU A 668 -7.34 -4.37 -20.29
CA GLU A 668 -8.23 -3.45 -19.57
C GLU A 668 -7.52 -2.60 -18.49
N ALA A 669 -6.29 -2.92 -18.10
CA ALA A 669 -5.53 -2.15 -17.12
C ALA A 669 -5.04 -0.79 -17.64
N SER A 670 -5.20 -0.53 -18.95
CA SER A 670 -4.91 0.77 -19.58
C SER A 670 -5.77 1.89 -19.00
N ALA A 671 -5.25 3.12 -19.00
CA ALA A 671 -5.96 4.29 -18.46
C ALA A 671 -7.32 4.53 -19.14
N GLU A 672 -7.41 4.21 -20.43
CA GLU A 672 -8.61 4.36 -21.25
C GLU A 672 -9.69 3.32 -20.93
N ALA A 673 -9.29 2.07 -20.63
CA ALA A 673 -10.21 1.02 -20.18
C ALA A 673 -10.66 1.22 -18.72
N LYS A 674 -9.78 1.71 -17.82
CA LYS A 674 -10.19 2.15 -16.47
C LYS A 674 -11.28 3.22 -16.51
N LYS A 675 -11.18 4.18 -17.45
CA LYS A 675 -12.20 5.22 -17.64
C LYS A 675 -13.55 4.63 -18.10
N LYS A 676 -13.54 3.69 -19.04
CA LYS A 676 -14.76 2.97 -19.48
C LYS A 676 -15.38 2.12 -18.36
N LYS A 677 -14.56 1.45 -17.54
CA LYS A 677 -15.03 0.66 -16.38
C LYS A 677 -15.70 1.53 -15.32
N LYS A 678 -15.18 2.75 -15.07
CA LYS A 678 -15.85 3.72 -14.21
C LYS A 678 -17.25 4.08 -14.74
N GLU A 679 -17.42 4.27 -16.05
CA GLU A 679 -18.72 4.52 -16.68
C GLU A 679 -19.68 3.32 -16.57
N ALA A 680 -19.16 2.10 -16.54
CA ALA A 680 -19.94 0.87 -16.42
C ALA A 680 -20.33 0.48 -14.97
N ASP A 681 -19.77 1.12 -13.95
CA ASP A 681 -19.86 0.74 -12.53
C ASP A 681 -21.29 0.53 -12.00
N ALA A 682 -21.67 -0.74 -11.83
CA ALA A 682 -22.99 -1.15 -11.33
C ALA A 682 -23.28 -0.65 -9.91
N PHE A 683 -22.26 -0.50 -9.06
CA PHE A 683 -22.43 -0.04 -7.67
C PHE A 683 -22.86 1.42 -7.64
N ILE A 684 -22.17 2.27 -8.40
CA ILE A 684 -22.51 3.70 -8.45
C ILE A 684 -23.83 3.92 -9.19
N LYS A 685 -24.12 3.12 -10.21
CA LYS A 685 -25.42 3.15 -10.89
C LYS A 685 -26.55 2.79 -9.92
N GLU A 686 -26.42 1.71 -9.17
CA GLU A 686 -27.43 1.30 -8.20
C GLU A 686 -27.56 2.30 -7.05
N ALA A 687 -26.46 2.85 -6.52
CA ALA A 687 -26.50 3.92 -5.53
C ALA A 687 -27.24 5.16 -6.06
N GLY A 688 -27.03 5.51 -7.33
CA GLY A 688 -27.77 6.57 -8.01
C GLY A 688 -29.27 6.25 -8.13
N MET A 689 -29.63 5.01 -8.44
CA MET A 689 -31.03 4.55 -8.49
C MET A 689 -31.71 4.60 -7.11
N VAL A 690 -31.02 4.17 -6.05
CA VAL A 690 -31.49 4.28 -4.66
C VAL A 690 -31.73 5.75 -4.28
N LEU A 691 -30.81 6.65 -4.64
CA LEU A 691 -30.99 8.08 -4.40
C LEU A 691 -32.20 8.65 -5.17
N VAL A 692 -32.37 8.26 -6.43
CA VAL A 692 -33.51 8.65 -7.26
C VAL A 692 -34.84 8.14 -6.69
N ASP A 693 -34.86 6.93 -6.12
CA ASP A 693 -36.00 6.40 -5.38
C ASP A 693 -36.30 7.21 -4.10
N LEU A 694 -35.28 7.61 -3.35
CA LEU A 694 -35.45 8.46 -2.16
C LEU A 694 -36.14 9.77 -2.54
N ILE A 695 -35.65 10.45 -3.58
CA ILE A 695 -36.21 11.72 -4.08
C ILE A 695 -37.70 11.57 -4.43
N GLN A 696 -38.09 10.42 -4.98
CA GLN A 696 -39.47 10.12 -5.33
C GLN A 696 -40.34 9.91 -4.07
N LEU A 697 -39.83 9.18 -3.08
CA LEU A 697 -40.54 8.90 -1.84
C LEU A 697 -40.74 10.18 -1.00
N GLU A 698 -39.72 11.03 -0.89
CA GLU A 698 -39.81 12.31 -0.18
C GLU A 698 -40.86 13.24 -0.80
N LYS A 699 -40.94 13.29 -2.14
CA LYS A 699 -41.96 14.08 -2.85
C LYS A 699 -43.38 13.57 -2.59
N LYS A 700 -43.59 12.26 -2.55
CA LYS A 700 -44.90 11.66 -2.24
C LYS A 700 -45.34 11.96 -0.81
N GLN A 701 -44.43 11.88 0.15
CA GLN A 701 -44.73 12.18 1.54
C GLN A 701 -45.07 13.67 1.75
N THR A 702 -44.34 14.56 1.07
CA THR A 702 -44.62 16.01 1.10
C THR A 702 -45.95 16.35 0.44
N ALA A 703 -46.37 15.62 -0.59
CA ALA A 703 -47.69 15.80 -1.23
C ALA A 703 -48.86 15.19 -0.44
N SER A 704 -48.59 14.30 0.51
CA SER A 704 -49.59 13.64 1.37
C SER A 704 -49.84 14.36 2.72
N ARG A 705 -49.01 15.35 3.03
CA ARG A 705 -49.17 16.29 4.15
C ARG A 705 -49.72 17.61 3.62
#